data_AF-A0A6I3SNN1-F1
#
_entry.id   AF-A0A6I3SNN1-F1
#
_cell.length_a   1.000
_cell.length_b   1.000
_cell.length_c   1.000
_cell.angle_alpha   90.00
_cell.angle_beta   90.00
_cell.angle_gamma   90.00
#
_symmetry.space_group_name_H-M   'P 1'
#
loop_
_entity.id
_entity.type
_entity.pdbx_description
1 polymer ?
#
loop_
_entity_poly.entity_id
_entity_poly.type
_entity_poly.pdbx_seq_one_letter_code
_entity_poly.pdbx_strand_id
1 'polypeptide(L)'
;MGVIENPMTIITNMKRAIIVCDENMYIQFVNPAAEGLLGIKASTLEGTHFYEVCQASSTLDEITPLYADDSTLAGYIVELKNTESSCTTSRFPSLLKAIPDPIITLDLEGRITGLYGCWQYDTQIQWNGTQLLMNQILGKTHRDILGEEDAIAHEKAIAQALIGETALCEWKMKVPEGFRYYLTSYSPVMDHDGNISELIGIGRDITEQEERKLQLELEEQRFHSVINSLDEYIWEVDLQGNFIYVSDRAEDILGMPKEELIGKDSTAGVEPAELEKFRSTVRKAVQKKEPFFDVEIIRKTPSRRCWLSLSGIPVFDKKNRLVAYRGATLDITKQKQMEATLRDSEESYRSIITSMAEGVIVTDRAGMIIKANPTAENILGFSFDEIQGRSCFDPSWEMYLDDDSPVTRDNHPAMVTLQSRSASRNVVMRKNTPTGEPLWIQHNSEPLFRIGSEEPYAVVSTFSDISARRNMEEELKKARQKALEASRTKSDFLAMMSHEIRTPMNGIMGMSTLLLDTALNRQQREYAHVIKDSSEVLLNVLNDILDYSKVEAGKLVLENLDFHLPGIVSNVITLFQQKALEKGISLTSSIASEVEAWVKGDPTRLQQVLTNLVSNAVKFTHSGQVTVRLWKEATTPHQSRLRFEVTDTGIGIENAMMEQIFQPFHQADSSTSRKFGGTGLGLAITGQLVKLMGGNIGALSEPGKGSTFWFSIPFQRPLAQLSIGLGKDHPLPQKPDFPRWNIPLPVLLVEDSPVNQRLAITILTKMGLMVHGANNGIEAVKATAETEYAIIFMDCQMPEMDGFEATKIIRSQQAKTGRHVPIIAMTALAMSGDRERCLNVGMDDYLSKPVLMEQLIRLLDKWLPYERSTVVQPPANSHNNQFPAVSPEEDATVIDLTVLKNILAMGDDDHVEFLTLLLQIYLEDAQKLMTSLRQAVKIQDATGIHKACHALKSSSASIGAKDLASLCARVEQLGRTGELENMGLFFTQIEEKYTEAVSRLNRLVECPDLLN
;
A
#
# COMPACT_ATOMS: atom_id res chain seq x y z
N MET A 1 83.55 -15.19 -13.34
CA MET A 1 84.17 -14.33 -14.37
C MET A 1 83.92 -14.92 -15.75
N GLY A 2 83.34 -14.27 -16.76
CA GLY A 2 83.12 -12.85 -16.95
C GLY A 2 84.37 -12.06 -16.62
N VAL A 3 85.24 -11.79 -17.59
CA VAL A 3 86.50 -11.03 -17.40
C VAL A 3 87.42 -11.70 -16.37
N ILE A 4 88.43 -12.45 -16.82
CA ILE A 4 89.37 -13.14 -15.92
C ILE A 4 90.27 -12.07 -15.28
N GLU A 5 89.85 -11.54 -14.15
CA GLU A 5 90.62 -10.73 -13.22
C GLU A 5 90.95 -11.57 -11.98
N ASN A 6 92.20 -11.60 -11.55
CA ASN A 6 92.62 -12.11 -10.25
C ASN A 6 92.69 -13.66 -10.03
N PRO A 7 93.91 -14.24 -9.97
CA PRO A 7 94.16 -15.66 -9.68
C PRO A 7 93.63 -16.19 -8.33
N MET A 8 93.20 -15.31 -7.41
CA MET A 8 92.74 -15.68 -6.08
C MET A 8 91.36 -16.37 -6.03
N THR A 9 90.52 -16.24 -7.07
CA THR A 9 89.14 -16.78 -7.03
C THR A 9 89.04 -18.27 -7.36
N ILE A 10 90.08 -18.88 -7.94
CA ILE A 10 90.13 -20.34 -8.20
C ILE A 10 90.51 -21.11 -6.92
N ILE A 11 91.21 -20.48 -5.98
CA ILE A 11 91.74 -21.10 -4.77
C ILE A 11 90.64 -21.30 -3.71
N THR A 12 89.60 -20.45 -3.67
CA THR A 12 88.55 -20.49 -2.64
C THR A 12 87.48 -21.57 -2.83
N ASN A 13 87.38 -22.20 -4.01
CA ASN A 13 86.34 -23.21 -4.32
C ASN A 13 86.86 -24.66 -4.44
N MET A 14 88.13 -24.93 -4.14
CA MET A 14 88.69 -26.30 -4.11
C MET A 14 88.71 -26.85 -2.68
N LYS A 15 87.76 -27.74 -2.33
CA LYS A 15 87.74 -28.37 -0.99
C LYS A 15 88.69 -29.59 -0.83
N ARG A 16 89.33 -30.06 -1.90
CA ARG A 16 90.45 -31.03 -1.85
C ARG A 16 91.37 -30.80 -3.06
N ALA A 17 92.65 -30.50 -2.81
CA ALA A 17 93.70 -30.49 -3.81
C ALA A 17 94.92 -31.25 -3.27
N ILE A 18 95.54 -32.11 -4.07
CA ILE A 18 96.82 -32.74 -3.77
C ILE A 18 97.89 -31.91 -4.49
N ILE A 19 98.88 -31.41 -3.74
CA ILE A 19 100.02 -30.67 -4.27
C ILE A 19 101.19 -31.66 -4.36
N VAL A 20 101.68 -31.92 -5.56
CA VAL A 20 102.94 -32.66 -5.77
C VAL A 20 103.93 -31.72 -6.44
N CYS A 21 105.08 -31.49 -5.81
CA CYS A 21 106.21 -30.79 -6.41
C CYS A 21 107.23 -31.81 -6.92
N ASP A 22 107.62 -31.66 -8.18
CA ASP A 22 108.78 -32.31 -8.80
C ASP A 22 110.02 -31.39 -8.65
N GLU A 23 111.22 -31.97 -8.69
CA GLU A 23 112.53 -31.31 -8.54
C GLU A 23 112.78 -30.11 -9.49
N ASN A 24 111.93 -29.87 -10.49
CA ASN A 24 111.98 -28.74 -11.43
C ASN A 24 110.90 -27.66 -11.19
N MET A 25 110.19 -27.67 -10.06
CA MET A 25 109.24 -26.60 -9.64
C MET A 25 108.08 -26.33 -10.62
N TYR A 26 107.33 -27.39 -10.96
CA TYR A 26 106.00 -27.27 -11.58
C TYR A 26 104.91 -27.69 -10.59
N ILE A 27 103.80 -26.95 -10.56
CA ILE A 27 102.61 -27.27 -9.74
C ILE A 27 101.59 -27.97 -10.64
N GLN A 28 101.15 -29.18 -10.27
CA GLN A 28 100.04 -29.88 -10.94
C GLN A 28 98.79 -29.91 -10.05
N PHE A 29 97.62 -29.66 -10.66
CA PHE A 29 96.31 -29.80 -10.03
C PHE A 29 95.59 -31.01 -10.64
N VAL A 30 95.05 -31.90 -9.81
CA VAL A 30 94.23 -33.04 -10.27
C VAL A 30 92.78 -32.82 -9.82
N ASN A 31 91.85 -32.70 -10.78
CA ASN A 31 90.41 -32.67 -10.56
C ASN A 31 89.80 -34.00 -11.02
N PRO A 32 89.01 -34.73 -10.21
CA PRO A 32 88.44 -36.01 -10.62
C PRO A 32 87.31 -35.91 -11.68
N ALA A 33 86.86 -34.71 -12.06
CA ALA A 33 85.67 -34.53 -12.90
C ALA A 33 85.88 -33.82 -14.26
N ALA A 34 87.12 -33.63 -14.74
CA ALA A 34 87.35 -33.01 -16.04
C ALA A 34 88.60 -33.58 -16.75
N GLU A 35 88.47 -33.96 -18.03
CA GLU A 35 89.59 -34.30 -18.91
C GLU A 35 90.36 -33.03 -19.31
N GLY A 36 91.60 -32.87 -18.83
CA GLY A 36 92.55 -31.87 -19.34
C GLY A 36 93.60 -31.37 -18.33
N LEU A 37 94.89 -31.54 -18.66
CA LEU A 37 96.05 -31.07 -17.88
C LEU A 37 96.42 -29.61 -18.22
N LEU A 38 96.68 -28.78 -17.19
CA LEU A 38 97.23 -27.43 -17.33
C LEU A 38 98.43 -27.27 -16.38
N GLY A 39 99.60 -26.94 -16.92
CA GLY A 39 100.83 -26.70 -16.15
C GLY A 39 101.23 -25.21 -16.14
N ILE A 40 101.58 -24.67 -14.98
CA ILE A 40 102.08 -23.28 -14.82
C ILE A 40 103.44 -23.33 -14.10
N LYS A 41 104.38 -22.50 -14.57
CA LYS A 41 105.78 -22.45 -14.10
C LYS A 41 105.93 -21.46 -12.94
N ALA A 42 106.61 -21.84 -11.86
CA ALA A 42 106.65 -21.12 -10.57
C ALA A 42 107.35 -19.74 -10.55
N SER A 43 107.83 -19.23 -11.69
CA SER A 43 108.65 -18.00 -11.73
C SER A 43 107.86 -16.68 -11.85
N THR A 44 106.54 -16.69 -11.65
CA THR A 44 105.67 -15.50 -11.86
C THR A 44 105.00 -14.94 -10.60
N LEU A 45 105.35 -15.42 -9.40
CA LEU A 45 104.82 -14.91 -8.13
C LEU A 45 105.90 -14.08 -7.40
N GLU A 46 105.83 -12.76 -7.49
CA GLU A 46 106.60 -11.84 -6.65
C GLU A 46 105.77 -11.36 -5.44
N GLY A 47 106.36 -11.41 -4.24
CA GLY A 47 105.95 -10.59 -3.08
C GLY A 47 105.10 -11.26 -1.99
N THR A 48 105.69 -11.35 -0.79
CA THR A 48 105.07 -11.43 0.56
C THR A 48 104.08 -12.54 0.95
N HIS A 49 103.83 -13.60 0.19
CA HIS A 49 102.94 -14.70 0.61
C HIS A 49 103.57 -16.12 0.56
N PHE A 50 104.89 -16.23 0.64
CA PHE A 50 105.60 -17.54 0.61
C PHE A 50 106.09 -18.03 2.00
N TYR A 51 105.98 -17.20 3.05
CA TYR A 51 106.61 -17.48 4.35
C TYR A 51 105.70 -18.11 5.42
N GLU A 52 104.38 -18.19 5.22
CA GLU A 52 103.46 -18.83 6.18
C GLU A 52 103.11 -20.30 5.85
N VAL A 53 103.62 -20.85 4.74
CA VAL A 53 103.32 -22.24 4.30
C VAL A 53 104.47 -23.22 4.56
N CYS A 54 105.62 -22.76 5.08
CA CYS A 54 106.83 -23.59 5.24
C CYS A 54 107.40 -23.64 6.68
N GLN A 55 106.57 -23.95 7.68
CA GLN A 55 107.00 -24.61 8.93
C GLN A 55 105.86 -25.56 9.33
N ALA A 56 105.98 -26.89 9.39
CA ALA A 56 107.13 -27.74 9.62
C ALA A 56 106.98 -29.06 8.85
N SER A 57 108.10 -29.52 8.28
CA SER A 57 108.29 -30.89 7.83
C SER A 57 109.47 -31.49 8.59
N SER A 58 109.24 -32.67 9.16
CA SER A 58 110.18 -33.77 9.31
C SER A 58 109.36 -34.93 9.88
N THR A 59 109.26 -36.15 9.35
CA THR A 59 109.90 -36.86 8.24
C THR A 59 109.07 -38.15 8.04
N LEU A 60 109.20 -38.75 6.86
CA LEU A 60 108.65 -40.02 6.35
C LEU A 60 108.50 -41.18 7.36
N ASP A 61 107.43 -41.98 7.26
CA ASP A 61 107.42 -43.26 6.50
C ASP A 61 106.01 -43.90 6.46
N GLU A 62 105.68 -44.46 5.28
CA GLU A 62 104.66 -45.48 4.92
C GLU A 62 103.26 -45.50 5.58
N ILE A 63 102.19 -45.44 4.76
CA ILE A 63 101.15 -46.48 4.61
C ILE A 63 99.89 -45.96 3.85
N THR A 64 99.48 -46.79 2.89
CA THR A 64 98.26 -46.82 2.07
C THR A 64 96.94 -46.84 2.88
N PRO A 65 95.85 -46.17 2.48
CA PRO A 65 94.53 -46.45 3.06
C PRO A 65 93.83 -47.55 2.25
N LEU A 66 93.81 -48.77 2.80
CA LEU A 66 92.83 -49.79 2.43
C LEU A 66 91.50 -49.48 3.13
N TYR A 67 90.43 -49.36 2.34
CA TYR A 67 89.05 -49.47 2.82
C TYR A 67 88.84 -50.89 3.38
N ALA A 68 88.45 -51.00 4.65
CA ALA A 68 88.05 -52.26 5.26
C ALA A 68 86.78 -52.05 6.11
N ASP A 69 85.85 -52.99 5.94
CA ASP A 69 84.54 -53.08 6.58
C ASP A 69 84.57 -52.98 8.12
N ASP A 70 83.47 -52.45 8.65
CA ASP A 70 83.09 -52.13 10.06
C ASP A 70 83.17 -53.29 11.09
N SER A 71 83.95 -54.34 10.86
CA SER A 71 84.06 -55.50 11.76
C SER A 71 85.47 -55.78 12.30
N THR A 72 86.47 -54.94 12.01
CA THR A 72 87.88 -55.21 12.33
C THR A 72 88.56 -54.24 13.31
N LEU A 73 87.87 -53.19 13.78
CA LEU A 73 88.44 -52.26 14.77
C LEU A 73 88.48 -52.81 16.21
N ALA A 74 87.61 -53.76 16.56
CA ALA A 74 87.62 -54.43 17.86
C ALA A 74 88.78 -55.43 18.03
N GLY A 75 89.42 -55.86 16.94
CA GLY A 75 90.54 -56.83 16.97
C GLY A 75 91.91 -56.21 17.23
N TYR A 76 92.12 -54.93 16.90
CA TYR A 76 93.44 -54.29 16.96
C TYR A 76 93.88 -53.86 18.36
N ILE A 77 92.98 -53.83 19.34
CA ILE A 77 93.31 -53.51 20.75
C ILE A 77 93.76 -54.77 21.54
N VAL A 78 93.50 -55.98 21.01
CA VAL A 78 93.86 -57.25 21.69
C VAL A 78 95.29 -57.70 21.36
N GLU A 79 95.87 -57.26 20.24
CA GLU A 79 97.20 -57.70 19.78
C GLU A 79 98.38 -56.83 20.26
N LEU A 80 98.15 -55.88 21.18
CA LEU A 80 99.21 -55.10 21.85
C LEU A 80 99.71 -55.74 23.16
N LYS A 81 99.20 -56.92 23.55
CA LYS A 81 99.63 -57.62 24.79
C LYS A 81 100.86 -58.52 24.63
N ASN A 82 101.33 -58.79 23.41
CA ASN A 82 102.39 -59.78 23.18
C ASN A 82 103.73 -59.22 22.65
N THR A 83 103.90 -57.91 22.57
CA THR A 83 105.22 -57.30 22.31
C THR A 83 105.50 -56.16 23.28
N GLU A 84 106.43 -56.46 24.19
CA GLU A 84 107.27 -55.53 24.97
C GLU A 84 106.59 -54.58 25.97
N SER A 85 106.63 -55.02 27.23
CA SER A 85 107.31 -54.31 28.31
C SER A 85 108.07 -53.05 27.84
N SER A 86 107.62 -51.87 28.29
CA SER A 86 108.17 -50.52 28.04
C SER A 86 107.50 -49.65 26.96
N CYS A 87 106.16 -49.63 26.90
CA CYS A 87 105.51 -48.40 26.42
C CYS A 87 105.70 -47.31 27.47
N THR A 88 106.75 -46.50 27.30
CA THR A 88 106.98 -45.30 28.12
C THR A 88 105.71 -44.45 28.12
N THR A 89 105.44 -43.79 29.25
CA THR A 89 104.33 -42.88 29.55
C THR A 89 104.15 -41.70 28.56
N SER A 90 104.89 -41.68 27.44
CA SER A 90 104.92 -40.61 26.42
C SER A 90 104.22 -40.92 25.10
N ARG A 91 104.03 -42.19 24.70
CA ARG A 91 103.44 -42.55 23.37
C ARG A 91 101.91 -42.61 23.36
N PHE A 92 101.29 -43.08 24.43
CA PHE A 92 99.83 -43.25 24.54
C PHE A 92 99.02 -41.94 24.32
N PRO A 93 99.44 -40.78 24.86
CA PRO A 93 98.76 -39.50 24.61
C PRO A 93 98.82 -39.03 23.15
N SER A 94 99.83 -39.48 22.38
CA SER A 94 100.01 -39.07 20.98
C SER A 94 99.07 -39.82 20.03
N LEU A 95 98.76 -41.09 20.34
CA LEU A 95 97.78 -41.90 19.60
C LEU A 95 96.35 -41.40 19.81
N LEU A 96 95.99 -41.08 21.05
CA LEU A 96 94.67 -40.51 21.38
C LEU A 96 94.45 -39.11 20.78
N LYS A 97 95.52 -38.38 20.44
CA LYS A 97 95.45 -37.10 19.72
C LYS A 97 95.22 -37.25 18.21
N ALA A 98 95.59 -38.38 17.62
CA ALA A 98 95.45 -38.61 16.19
C ALA A 98 94.03 -39.03 15.78
N ILE A 99 93.19 -39.42 16.75
CA ILE A 99 91.80 -39.80 16.51
C ILE A 99 90.96 -38.51 16.36
N PRO A 100 90.28 -38.30 15.23
CA PRO A 100 89.51 -37.09 14.95
C PRO A 100 88.21 -37.00 15.77
N ASP A 101 87.76 -38.13 16.33
CA ASP A 101 86.56 -38.22 17.14
C ASP A 101 86.84 -37.81 18.60
N PRO A 102 85.90 -37.15 19.29
CA PRO A 102 86.01 -36.88 20.72
C PRO A 102 86.05 -38.18 21.53
N ILE A 103 87.05 -38.29 22.40
CA ILE A 103 87.24 -39.42 23.30
C ILE A 103 87.12 -38.93 24.73
N ILE A 104 86.37 -39.66 25.55
CA ILE A 104 86.13 -39.36 26.97
C ILE A 104 86.52 -40.59 27.77
N THR A 105 87.25 -40.43 28.86
CA THR A 105 87.44 -41.52 29.84
C THR A 105 86.63 -41.23 31.09
N LEU A 106 86.10 -42.28 31.72
CA LEU A 106 85.25 -42.19 32.90
C LEU A 106 85.75 -43.12 34.00
N ASP A 107 85.58 -42.70 35.26
CA ASP A 107 85.70 -43.60 36.41
C ASP A 107 84.47 -44.51 36.54
N LEU A 108 84.52 -45.44 37.51
CA LEU A 108 83.45 -46.40 37.76
C LEU A 108 82.18 -45.73 38.30
N GLU A 109 82.28 -44.51 38.85
CA GLU A 109 81.14 -43.67 39.22
C GLU A 109 80.58 -42.86 38.04
N GLY A 110 81.12 -43.00 36.83
CA GLY A 110 80.66 -42.33 35.62
C GLY A 110 81.08 -40.85 35.53
N ARG A 111 82.09 -40.42 36.30
CA ARG A 111 82.67 -39.09 36.23
C ARG A 111 83.76 -39.04 35.18
N ILE A 112 83.83 -37.95 34.43
CA ILE A 112 84.79 -37.73 33.36
C ILE A 112 86.19 -37.58 33.95
N THR A 113 87.06 -38.55 33.71
CA THR A 113 88.46 -38.54 34.17
C THR A 113 89.41 -37.98 33.13
N GLY A 114 89.03 -37.98 31.86
CA GLY A 114 89.88 -37.52 30.76
C GLY A 114 89.11 -37.20 29.49
N LEU A 115 89.67 -36.29 28.69
CA LEU A 115 89.14 -35.83 27.42
C LEU A 115 90.27 -35.78 26.40
N TYR A 116 90.08 -36.46 25.27
CA TYR A 116 91.08 -36.68 24.22
C TYR A 116 90.47 -36.52 22.82
N GLY A 117 91.29 -36.61 21.77
CA GLY A 117 90.87 -36.36 20.39
C GLY A 117 90.65 -34.87 20.08
N CYS A 118 89.65 -34.54 19.25
CA CYS A 118 89.33 -33.16 18.85
C CYS A 118 88.77 -32.26 19.99
N TRP A 119 88.77 -32.78 21.22
CA TRP A 119 88.28 -32.15 22.43
C TRP A 119 89.41 -31.76 23.39
N GLN A 120 90.65 -31.62 22.90
CA GLN A 120 91.79 -31.10 23.68
C GLN A 120 92.05 -29.62 23.44
N TYR A 121 92.11 -28.86 24.55
CA TYR A 121 92.57 -27.46 24.69
C TYR A 121 92.13 -26.51 23.57
N ASP A 122 90.91 -25.98 23.70
CA ASP A 122 90.36 -24.70 23.18
C ASP A 122 88.90 -24.79 22.68
N THR A 123 88.28 -25.97 22.77
CA THR A 123 86.85 -26.14 22.43
C THR A 123 85.96 -25.58 23.55
N GLN A 124 85.32 -24.43 23.31
CA GLN A 124 84.35 -23.82 24.24
C GLN A 124 82.99 -24.53 24.09
N ILE A 125 82.53 -25.20 25.14
CA ILE A 125 81.20 -25.84 25.17
C ILE A 125 80.23 -24.87 25.87
N GLN A 126 79.08 -24.61 25.26
CA GLN A 126 78.05 -23.75 25.84
C GLN A 126 77.04 -24.57 26.63
N TRP A 127 76.96 -24.34 27.94
CA TRP A 127 76.05 -25.01 28.86
C TRP A 127 75.17 -24.00 29.60
N ASN A 128 73.84 -24.14 29.47
CA ASN A 128 72.85 -23.22 30.06
C ASN A 128 73.17 -21.72 29.81
N GLY A 129 73.71 -21.40 28.63
CA GLY A 129 74.12 -20.04 28.27
C GLY A 129 75.49 -19.59 28.79
N THR A 130 76.21 -20.46 29.49
CA THR A 130 77.56 -20.22 30.05
C THR A 130 78.61 -20.99 29.26
N GLN A 131 79.74 -20.37 28.92
CA GLN A 131 80.87 -21.08 28.32
C GLN A 131 81.67 -21.80 29.40
N LEU A 132 81.74 -23.14 29.32
CA LEU A 132 82.61 -23.95 30.14
C LEU A 132 83.93 -24.22 29.41
N LEU A 133 85.04 -24.08 30.13
CA LEU A 133 86.35 -24.54 29.67
C LEU A 133 86.46 -26.04 29.92
N MET A 134 87.17 -26.75 29.04
CA MET A 134 87.26 -28.22 29.07
C MET A 134 87.86 -28.78 30.37
N ASN A 135 88.71 -28.01 31.05
CA ASN A 135 89.25 -28.37 32.37
C ASN A 135 88.19 -28.32 33.50
N GLN A 136 87.05 -27.67 33.30
CA GLN A 136 85.93 -27.60 34.25
C GLN A 136 84.95 -28.77 34.11
N ILE A 137 85.17 -29.65 33.14
CA ILE A 137 84.35 -30.84 32.83
C ILE A 137 84.92 -32.10 33.52
N LEU A 138 86.23 -32.13 33.79
CA LEU A 138 86.87 -33.21 34.53
C LEU A 138 86.30 -33.32 35.95
N GLY A 139 86.00 -34.54 36.40
CA GLY A 139 85.43 -34.88 37.70
C GLY A 139 83.89 -34.76 37.78
N LYS A 140 83.24 -34.29 36.72
CA LYS A 140 81.77 -34.18 36.62
C LYS A 140 81.17 -35.37 35.88
N THR A 141 79.88 -35.63 36.12
CA THR A 141 79.09 -36.62 35.38
C THR A 141 78.41 -35.97 34.16
N HIS A 142 77.97 -36.75 33.18
CA HIS A 142 77.24 -36.23 32.01
C HIS A 142 75.96 -35.46 32.40
N ARG A 143 75.32 -35.82 33.51
CA ARG A 143 74.17 -35.10 34.07
C ARG A 143 74.52 -33.69 34.55
N ASP A 144 75.75 -33.46 34.97
CA ASP A 144 76.22 -32.14 35.39
C ASP A 144 76.53 -31.22 34.18
N ILE A 145 76.55 -31.77 32.95
CA ILE A 145 77.07 -31.09 31.75
C ILE A 145 76.06 -31.06 30.59
N LEU A 146 75.10 -31.99 30.53
CA LEU A 146 74.12 -32.11 29.44
C LEU A 146 72.70 -31.80 29.93
N GLY A 147 71.78 -31.58 28.98
CA GLY A 147 70.34 -31.47 29.29
C GLY A 147 69.77 -32.79 29.81
N GLU A 148 68.65 -32.73 30.52
CA GLU A 148 68.07 -33.89 31.23
C GLU A 148 67.82 -35.10 30.31
N GLU A 149 67.32 -34.87 29.09
CA GLU A 149 67.07 -35.92 28.09
C GLU A 149 68.37 -36.59 27.60
N ASP A 150 69.36 -35.80 27.21
CA ASP A 150 70.66 -36.31 26.73
C ASP A 150 71.45 -37.00 27.86
N ALA A 151 71.41 -36.45 29.08
CA ALA A 151 72.06 -37.03 30.26
C ALA A 151 71.55 -38.44 30.59
N ILE A 152 70.24 -38.66 30.48
CA ILE A 152 69.62 -39.98 30.69
C ILE A 152 70.13 -40.99 29.65
N ALA A 153 70.28 -40.56 28.39
CA ALA A 153 70.80 -41.42 27.32
C ALA A 153 72.24 -41.88 27.62
N HIS A 154 73.10 -40.96 28.08
CA HIS A 154 74.46 -41.27 28.49
C HIS A 154 74.52 -42.19 29.71
N GLU A 155 73.75 -41.93 30.76
CA GLU A 155 73.74 -42.77 31.96
C GLU A 155 73.31 -44.21 31.68
N LYS A 156 72.31 -44.38 30.80
CA LYS A 156 71.86 -45.71 30.39
C LYS A 156 72.96 -46.47 29.65
N ALA A 157 73.66 -45.81 28.72
CA ALA A 157 74.76 -46.42 27.98
C ALA A 157 75.97 -46.72 28.88
N ILE A 158 76.31 -45.81 29.81
CA ILE A 158 77.39 -46.00 30.80
C ILE A 158 77.07 -47.17 31.74
N ALA A 159 75.84 -47.28 32.24
CA ALA A 159 75.44 -48.40 33.10
C ALA A 159 75.56 -49.77 32.39
N GLN A 160 75.31 -49.83 31.08
CA GLN A 160 75.55 -51.02 30.26
C GLN A 160 77.05 -51.29 30.05
N ALA A 161 77.86 -50.24 29.89
CA ALA A 161 79.32 -50.38 29.82
C ALA A 161 79.93 -50.91 31.13
N LEU A 162 79.41 -50.51 32.29
CA LEU A 162 79.87 -50.99 33.62
C LEU A 162 79.58 -52.47 33.88
N ILE A 163 78.68 -53.11 33.13
CA ILE A 163 78.43 -54.56 33.23
C ILE A 163 79.22 -55.39 32.20
N GLY A 164 80.10 -54.75 31.41
CA GLY A 164 80.98 -55.42 30.45
C GLY A 164 80.58 -55.28 28.98
N GLU A 165 79.45 -54.63 28.65
CA GLU A 165 78.91 -54.55 27.28
C GLU A 165 79.15 -53.18 26.63
N THR A 166 79.53 -53.13 25.35
CA THR A 166 79.62 -51.85 24.64
C THR A 166 78.23 -51.32 24.30
N ALA A 167 77.94 -50.07 24.65
CA ALA A 167 76.64 -49.43 24.43
C ALA A 167 76.76 -48.12 23.67
N LEU A 168 75.70 -47.75 22.95
CA LEU A 168 75.64 -46.56 22.10
C LEU A 168 74.52 -45.62 22.57
N CYS A 169 74.74 -44.31 22.50
CA CYS A 169 73.71 -43.29 22.70
C CYS A 169 73.85 -42.14 21.70
N GLU A 170 72.71 -41.72 21.14
CA GLU A 170 72.62 -40.51 20.34
C GLU A 170 72.25 -39.34 21.25
N TRP A 171 72.87 -38.19 21.01
CA TRP A 171 72.63 -36.96 21.77
C TRP A 171 72.99 -35.75 20.93
N LYS A 172 72.54 -34.57 21.35
CA LYS A 172 72.88 -33.31 20.67
C LYS A 172 73.61 -32.34 21.60
N MET A 173 74.64 -31.72 21.07
CA MET A 173 75.39 -30.65 21.72
C MET A 173 75.00 -29.30 21.14
N LYS A 174 74.67 -28.34 22.01
CA LYS A 174 74.47 -26.95 21.58
C LYS A 174 75.83 -26.29 21.36
N VAL A 175 76.05 -25.77 20.16
CA VAL A 175 77.22 -24.99 19.75
C VAL A 175 76.80 -23.58 19.34
N PRO A 176 77.70 -22.59 19.25
CA PRO A 176 77.32 -21.22 18.84
C PRO A 176 76.59 -21.14 17.49
N GLU A 177 76.88 -22.07 16.57
CA GLU A 177 76.32 -22.14 15.22
C GLU A 177 75.01 -22.95 15.12
N GLY A 178 74.50 -23.51 16.23
CA GLY A 178 73.29 -24.34 16.24
C GLY A 178 73.41 -25.58 17.13
N PHE A 179 72.98 -26.73 16.63
CA PHE A 179 73.16 -28.02 17.30
C PHE A 179 74.07 -28.91 16.47
N ARG A 180 74.96 -29.65 17.13
CA ARG A 180 75.66 -30.78 16.55
C ARG A 180 75.11 -32.07 17.13
N TYR A 181 74.95 -33.09 16.30
CA TYR A 181 74.43 -34.39 16.71
C TYR A 181 75.58 -35.38 16.81
N TYR A 182 75.62 -36.16 17.89
CA TYR A 182 76.67 -37.13 18.17
C TYR A 182 76.09 -38.49 18.48
N LEU A 183 76.77 -39.54 18.01
CA LEU A 183 76.57 -40.93 18.42
C LEU A 183 77.77 -41.36 19.25
N THR A 184 77.59 -41.57 20.55
CA THR A 184 78.68 -41.95 21.47
C THR A 184 78.62 -43.41 21.86
N SER A 185 79.75 -44.10 21.71
CA SER A 185 79.94 -45.49 22.12
C SER A 185 80.74 -45.54 23.42
N TYR A 186 80.23 -46.23 24.46
CA TYR A 186 80.95 -46.49 25.71
C TYR A 186 81.37 -47.95 25.80
N SER A 187 82.66 -48.19 26.08
CA SER A 187 83.25 -49.51 26.24
C SER A 187 84.07 -49.62 27.54
N PRO A 188 84.06 -50.76 28.25
CA PRO A 188 84.86 -50.96 29.44
C PRO A 188 86.33 -51.24 29.13
N VAL A 189 87.21 -50.69 29.96
CA VAL A 189 88.66 -50.94 29.95
C VAL A 189 89.03 -51.81 31.15
N MET A 190 89.60 -52.98 30.88
CA MET A 190 89.90 -54.00 31.90
C MET A 190 91.33 -53.85 32.43
N ASP A 191 91.53 -54.02 33.74
CA ASP A 191 92.85 -54.13 34.35
C ASP A 191 93.53 -55.48 34.08
N HIS A 192 94.72 -55.68 34.67
CA HIS A 192 95.52 -56.89 34.51
C HIS A 192 94.89 -58.12 35.21
N ASP A 193 94.01 -57.91 36.18
CA ASP A 193 93.27 -58.95 36.91
C ASP A 193 91.91 -59.25 36.27
N GLY A 194 91.54 -58.54 35.20
CA GLY A 194 90.29 -58.72 34.45
C GLY A 194 89.08 -58.02 35.06
N ASN A 195 89.27 -57.04 35.95
CA ASN A 195 88.21 -56.17 36.44
C ASN A 195 88.11 -54.89 35.60
N ILE A 196 86.93 -54.29 35.52
CA ILE A 196 86.76 -52.99 34.86
C ILE A 196 87.48 -51.92 35.69
N SER A 197 88.42 -51.22 35.06
CA SER A 197 89.22 -50.17 35.68
C SER A 197 88.73 -48.76 35.35
N GLU A 198 88.27 -48.56 34.11
CA GLU A 198 87.71 -47.31 33.60
C GLU A 198 86.78 -47.60 32.42
N LEU A 199 86.01 -46.61 31.97
CA LEU A 199 85.28 -46.69 30.71
C LEU A 199 85.84 -45.69 29.71
N ILE A 200 85.79 -46.04 28.43
CA ILE A 200 86.13 -45.15 27.32
C ILE A 200 84.90 -44.89 26.46
N GLY A 201 84.60 -43.61 26.23
CA GLY A 201 83.56 -43.11 25.36
C GLY A 201 84.16 -42.54 24.08
N ILE A 202 83.66 -42.92 22.90
CA ILE A 202 84.05 -42.35 21.61
C ILE A 202 82.80 -41.77 20.94
N GLY A 203 82.76 -40.46 20.72
CA GLY A 203 81.65 -39.77 20.08
C GLY A 203 81.91 -39.56 18.59
N ARG A 204 80.98 -39.93 17.72
CA ARG A 204 81.03 -39.65 16.27
C ARG A 204 80.05 -38.54 15.92
N ASP A 205 80.50 -37.52 15.19
CA ASP A 205 79.62 -36.44 14.69
C ASP A 205 78.74 -36.96 13.54
N ILE A 206 77.42 -36.89 13.69
CA ILE A 206 76.40 -37.35 12.73
C ILE A 206 75.52 -36.20 12.19
N THR A 207 75.94 -34.95 12.40
CA THR A 207 75.14 -33.75 12.06
C THR A 207 74.70 -33.71 10.59
N GLU A 208 75.61 -33.99 9.64
CA GLU A 208 75.31 -33.96 8.20
C GLU A 208 74.24 -34.99 7.78
N GLN A 209 74.17 -36.13 8.49
CA GLN A 209 73.19 -37.18 8.19
C GLN A 209 71.78 -36.77 8.62
N GLU A 210 71.65 -36.19 9.81
CA GLU A 210 70.35 -35.72 10.34
C GLU A 210 69.81 -34.53 9.53
N GLU A 211 70.67 -33.59 9.12
CA GLU A 211 70.26 -32.46 8.28
C GLU A 211 69.67 -32.90 6.92
N ARG A 212 70.29 -33.89 6.26
CA ARG A 212 69.76 -34.43 4.99
C ARG A 212 68.40 -35.12 5.16
N LYS A 213 68.22 -35.85 6.26
CA LYS A 213 66.95 -36.54 6.55
C LYS A 213 65.82 -35.52 6.77
N LEU A 214 66.07 -34.49 7.58
CA LEU A 214 65.12 -33.41 7.82
C LEU A 214 64.76 -32.65 6.53
N GLN A 215 65.74 -32.40 5.67
CA GLN A 215 65.50 -31.73 4.39
C GLN A 215 64.59 -32.57 3.47
N LEU A 216 64.80 -33.89 3.41
CA LEU A 216 63.96 -34.79 2.63
C LEU A 216 62.50 -34.79 3.14
N GLU A 217 62.30 -34.87 4.46
CA GLU A 217 60.98 -34.83 5.09
C GLU A 217 60.26 -33.49 4.81
N LEU A 218 61.00 -32.38 4.86
CA LEU A 218 60.44 -31.05 4.56
C LEU A 218 60.07 -30.89 3.08
N GLU A 219 60.88 -31.40 2.16
CA GLU A 219 60.59 -31.40 0.72
C GLU A 219 59.37 -32.26 0.39
N GLU A 220 59.22 -33.42 1.03
CA GLU A 220 58.06 -34.31 0.88
C GLU A 220 56.78 -33.65 1.40
N GLN A 221 56.83 -33.04 2.59
CA GLN A 221 55.70 -32.27 3.14
C GLN A 221 55.32 -31.10 2.23
N ARG A 222 56.31 -30.39 1.69
CA ARG A 222 56.07 -29.27 0.75
C ARG A 222 55.40 -29.76 -0.52
N PHE A 223 55.83 -30.90 -1.06
CA PHE A 223 55.22 -31.50 -2.25
C PHE A 223 53.76 -31.88 -2.00
N HIS A 224 53.47 -32.61 -0.90
CA HIS A 224 52.10 -32.97 -0.53
C HIS A 224 51.19 -31.75 -0.33
N SER A 225 51.70 -30.71 0.33
CA SER A 225 50.94 -29.48 0.55
C SER A 225 50.59 -28.75 -0.75
N VAL A 226 51.50 -28.72 -1.74
CA VAL A 226 51.22 -28.11 -3.04
C VAL A 226 50.17 -28.90 -3.79
N ILE A 227 50.30 -30.23 -3.87
CA ILE A 227 49.33 -31.09 -4.56
C ILE A 227 47.93 -30.95 -3.97
N ASN A 228 47.82 -30.96 -2.64
CA ASN A 228 46.52 -30.89 -1.98
C ASN A 228 45.89 -29.49 -2.01
N SER A 229 46.64 -28.45 -2.39
CA SER A 229 46.12 -27.09 -2.57
C SER A 229 45.57 -26.82 -3.97
N LEU A 230 45.81 -27.71 -4.95
CA LEU A 230 45.31 -27.55 -6.30
C LEU A 230 43.84 -27.98 -6.41
N ASP A 231 43.05 -27.24 -7.18
CA ASP A 231 41.67 -27.62 -7.52
C ASP A 231 41.62 -28.79 -8.53
N GLU A 232 42.76 -29.12 -9.13
CA GLU A 232 42.97 -30.23 -10.05
C GLU A 232 43.43 -31.47 -9.30
N TYR A 233 43.02 -32.65 -9.77
CA TYR A 233 43.66 -33.89 -9.32
C TYR A 233 44.80 -34.26 -10.27
N ILE A 234 45.96 -34.57 -9.68
CA ILE A 234 47.14 -35.04 -10.40
C ILE A 234 47.00 -36.54 -10.61
N TRP A 235 47.38 -37.02 -11.78
CA TRP A 235 47.37 -38.42 -12.13
C TRP A 235 48.60 -38.81 -12.94
N GLU A 236 48.97 -40.07 -12.84
CA GLU A 236 49.95 -40.71 -13.72
C GLU A 236 49.36 -42.03 -14.22
N VAL A 237 49.51 -42.31 -15.51
CA VAL A 237 48.99 -43.53 -16.14
C VAL A 237 50.08 -44.26 -16.92
N ASP A 238 49.95 -45.58 -17.01
CA ASP A 238 50.81 -46.41 -17.86
C ASP A 238 50.51 -46.21 -19.35
N LEU A 239 51.27 -46.88 -20.21
CA LEU A 239 51.06 -46.83 -21.67
C LEU A 239 49.74 -47.50 -22.13
N GLN A 240 49.11 -48.29 -21.27
CA GLN A 240 47.80 -48.89 -21.49
C GLN A 240 46.66 -47.96 -21.02
N GLY A 241 46.97 -46.87 -20.32
CA GLY A 241 46.02 -45.89 -19.80
C GLY A 241 45.49 -46.21 -18.40
N ASN A 242 46.12 -47.11 -17.65
CA ASN A 242 45.71 -47.43 -16.27
C ASN A 242 46.41 -46.51 -15.27
N PHE A 243 45.72 -46.11 -14.20
CA PHE A 243 46.30 -45.24 -13.16
C PHE A 243 47.46 -45.93 -12.41
N ILE A 244 48.62 -45.30 -12.41
CA ILE A 244 49.80 -45.64 -11.60
C ILE A 244 49.80 -44.81 -10.29
N TYR A 245 49.37 -43.56 -10.40
CA TYR A 245 49.29 -42.63 -9.27
C TYR A 245 48.09 -41.71 -9.46
N VAL A 246 47.41 -41.36 -8.36
CA VAL A 246 46.43 -40.28 -8.30
C VAL A 246 46.58 -39.54 -6.97
N SER A 247 46.42 -38.22 -6.99
CA SER A 247 46.38 -37.40 -5.77
C SER A 247 45.06 -37.57 -5.02
N ASP A 248 45.03 -37.22 -3.73
CA ASP A 248 43.84 -37.32 -2.87
C ASP A 248 42.59 -36.62 -3.45
N ARG A 249 42.79 -35.51 -4.16
CA ARG A 249 41.71 -34.76 -4.84
C ARG A 249 40.90 -35.57 -5.86
N ALA A 250 41.45 -36.68 -6.37
CA ALA A 250 40.76 -37.56 -7.29
C ALA A 250 39.54 -38.23 -6.62
N GLU A 251 39.58 -38.49 -5.32
CA GLU A 251 38.47 -39.10 -4.58
C GLU A 251 37.24 -38.20 -4.56
N ASP A 252 37.44 -36.89 -4.33
CA ASP A 252 36.37 -35.90 -4.30
C ASP A 252 35.67 -35.75 -5.65
N ILE A 253 36.45 -35.76 -6.73
CA ILE A 253 35.96 -35.49 -8.09
C ILE A 253 35.38 -36.76 -8.73
N LEU A 254 36.04 -37.91 -8.54
CA LEU A 254 35.65 -39.19 -9.15
C LEU A 254 34.73 -40.03 -8.25
N GLY A 255 34.61 -39.70 -6.97
CA GLY A 255 33.73 -40.37 -6.01
C GLY A 255 34.15 -41.81 -5.68
N MET A 256 35.43 -42.13 -5.83
CA MET A 256 36.00 -43.46 -5.58
C MET A 256 37.31 -43.32 -4.78
N PRO A 257 37.58 -44.20 -3.81
CA PRO A 257 38.85 -44.21 -3.09
C PRO A 257 40.05 -44.33 -4.04
N LYS A 258 41.16 -43.64 -3.76
CA LYS A 258 42.33 -43.64 -4.64
C LYS A 258 42.94 -45.03 -4.78
N GLU A 259 42.89 -45.84 -3.73
CA GLU A 259 43.38 -47.22 -3.74
C GLU A 259 42.59 -48.08 -4.73
N GLU A 260 41.30 -47.78 -4.93
CA GLU A 260 40.48 -48.44 -5.93
C GLU A 260 40.70 -47.93 -7.36
N LEU A 261 41.26 -46.73 -7.52
CA LEU A 261 41.56 -46.13 -8.83
C LEU A 261 42.86 -46.68 -9.40
N ILE A 262 43.87 -46.97 -8.56
CA ILE A 262 45.15 -47.53 -9.01
C ILE A 262 44.94 -48.85 -9.76
N GLY A 263 45.53 -48.96 -10.95
CA GLY A 263 45.43 -50.11 -11.85
C GLY A 263 44.16 -50.16 -12.72
N LYS A 264 43.19 -49.25 -12.53
CA LYS A 264 42.00 -49.16 -13.39
C LYS A 264 42.24 -48.27 -14.61
N ASP A 265 41.55 -48.58 -15.70
CA ASP A 265 41.52 -47.79 -16.93
C ASP A 265 41.01 -46.36 -16.64
N SER A 266 41.85 -45.37 -16.93
CA SER A 266 41.54 -43.95 -16.74
C SER A 266 40.33 -43.47 -17.55
N THR A 267 39.99 -44.17 -18.64
CA THR A 267 38.83 -43.88 -19.50
C THR A 267 37.53 -44.52 -19.01
N ALA A 268 37.56 -45.33 -17.94
CA ALA A 268 36.37 -45.95 -17.39
C ALA A 268 35.34 -44.91 -16.90
N GLY A 269 34.13 -44.94 -17.47
CA GLY A 269 33.06 -43.99 -17.15
C GLY A 269 33.04 -42.71 -18.00
N VAL A 270 33.99 -42.53 -18.93
CA VAL A 270 33.89 -41.48 -19.96
C VAL A 270 32.74 -41.82 -20.92
N GLU A 271 31.95 -40.82 -21.31
CA GLU A 271 30.81 -41.04 -22.18
C GLU A 271 31.22 -41.59 -23.57
N PRO A 272 30.47 -42.55 -24.14
CA PRO A 272 30.84 -43.20 -25.40
C PRO A 272 31.09 -42.23 -26.56
N ALA A 273 30.36 -41.12 -26.62
CA ALA A 273 30.49 -40.11 -27.66
C ALA A 273 31.84 -39.35 -27.61
N GLU A 274 32.39 -39.14 -26.41
CA GLU A 274 33.67 -38.43 -26.20
C GLU A 274 34.86 -39.40 -26.18
N LEU A 275 34.62 -40.68 -25.88
CA LEU A 275 35.65 -41.70 -25.67
C LEU A 275 36.55 -41.90 -26.90
N GLU A 276 36.00 -42.00 -28.10
CA GLU A 276 36.79 -42.19 -29.34
C GLU A 276 37.62 -40.95 -29.69
N LYS A 277 37.07 -39.76 -29.50
CA LYS A 277 37.78 -38.48 -29.72
C LYS A 277 38.93 -38.34 -28.73
N PHE A 278 38.70 -38.65 -27.46
CA PHE A 278 39.72 -38.65 -26.42
C PHE A 278 40.82 -39.68 -26.72
N ARG A 279 40.46 -40.94 -26.97
CA ARG A 279 41.42 -42.02 -27.29
C ARG A 279 42.25 -41.70 -28.53
N SER A 280 41.66 -41.11 -29.57
CA SER A 280 42.37 -40.68 -30.76
C SER A 280 43.41 -39.59 -30.45
N THR A 281 43.05 -38.61 -29.63
CA THR A 281 43.93 -37.51 -29.22
C THR A 281 45.10 -38.02 -28.38
N VAL A 282 44.80 -38.83 -27.36
CA VAL A 282 45.82 -39.45 -26.50
C VAL A 282 46.72 -40.39 -27.29
N ARG A 283 46.17 -41.21 -28.19
CA ARG A 283 46.98 -42.13 -29.02
C ARG A 283 47.97 -41.38 -29.92
N LYS A 284 47.56 -40.25 -30.51
CA LYS A 284 48.46 -39.39 -31.30
C LYS A 284 49.57 -38.79 -30.44
N ALA A 285 49.22 -38.29 -29.25
CA ALA A 285 50.19 -37.77 -28.28
C ALA A 285 51.20 -38.85 -27.87
N VAL A 286 50.74 -40.05 -27.51
CA VAL A 286 51.59 -41.22 -27.16
C VAL A 286 52.53 -41.62 -28.29
N GLN A 287 52.04 -41.69 -29.54
CA GLN A 287 52.87 -42.02 -30.70
C GLN A 287 53.96 -40.99 -30.98
N LYS A 288 53.63 -39.70 -30.85
CA LYS A 288 54.56 -38.60 -31.08
C LYS A 288 55.42 -38.26 -29.88
N LYS A 289 55.09 -38.80 -28.69
CA LYS A 289 55.70 -38.45 -27.41
C LYS A 289 55.56 -36.95 -27.10
N GLU A 290 54.39 -36.39 -27.38
CA GLU A 290 54.06 -34.97 -27.21
C GLU A 290 53.04 -34.77 -26.08
N PRO A 291 53.04 -33.60 -25.43
CA PRO A 291 52.00 -33.26 -24.47
C PRO A 291 50.65 -32.98 -25.15
N PHE A 292 49.56 -33.14 -24.39
CA PHE A 292 48.22 -32.67 -24.76
C PHE A 292 47.68 -31.75 -23.67
N PHE A 293 46.86 -30.78 -24.06
CA PHE A 293 46.33 -29.75 -23.16
C PHE A 293 44.83 -29.56 -23.39
N ASP A 294 44.13 -29.22 -22.31
CA ASP A 294 42.73 -28.77 -22.29
C ASP A 294 41.76 -29.69 -23.05
N VAL A 295 41.97 -31.00 -22.94
CA VAL A 295 41.10 -31.98 -23.57
C VAL A 295 39.87 -32.16 -22.69
N GLU A 296 38.76 -31.55 -23.11
CA GLU A 296 37.47 -31.67 -22.43
C GLU A 296 36.83 -33.04 -22.69
N ILE A 297 36.37 -33.70 -21.62
CA ILE A 297 35.58 -34.92 -21.67
C ILE A 297 34.40 -34.85 -20.70
N ILE A 298 33.39 -35.66 -20.95
CA ILE A 298 32.28 -35.89 -20.01
C ILE A 298 32.47 -37.25 -19.38
N ARG A 299 32.49 -37.30 -18.04
CA ARG A 299 32.60 -38.53 -17.26
C ARG A 299 31.38 -38.71 -16.36
N LYS A 300 30.86 -39.93 -16.31
CA LYS A 300 29.86 -40.38 -15.36
C LYS A 300 30.56 -41.06 -14.18
N THR A 301 30.50 -40.42 -13.03
CA THR A 301 30.97 -40.97 -11.75
C THR A 301 29.80 -41.68 -11.03
N PRO A 302 30.04 -42.42 -9.94
CA PRO A 302 28.97 -43.03 -9.16
C PRO A 302 27.95 -42.02 -8.62
N SER A 303 28.39 -40.80 -8.30
CA SER A 303 27.57 -39.77 -7.66
C SER A 303 27.00 -38.74 -8.64
N ARG A 304 27.71 -38.43 -9.75
CA ARG A 304 27.31 -37.36 -10.68
C ARG A 304 27.91 -37.47 -12.07
N ARG A 305 27.36 -36.70 -13.01
CA ARG A 305 27.97 -36.42 -14.33
C ARG A 305 28.85 -35.18 -14.20
N CYS A 306 30.12 -35.25 -14.59
CA CYS A 306 31.07 -34.14 -14.54
C CYS A 306 31.71 -33.87 -15.90
N TRP A 307 32.03 -32.59 -16.13
CA TRP A 307 32.87 -32.12 -17.22
C TRP A 307 34.30 -31.97 -16.71
N LEU A 308 35.25 -32.60 -17.37
CA LEU A 308 36.66 -32.62 -16.98
C LEU A 308 37.51 -32.05 -18.09
N SER A 309 38.46 -31.17 -17.77
CA SER A 309 39.52 -30.71 -18.68
C SER A 309 40.83 -31.37 -18.29
N LEU A 310 41.46 -32.12 -19.21
CA LEU A 310 42.65 -32.91 -18.94
C LEU A 310 43.86 -32.42 -19.74
N SER A 311 44.98 -32.29 -19.06
CA SER A 311 46.28 -31.98 -19.65
C SER A 311 47.32 -33.01 -19.19
N GLY A 312 48.16 -33.49 -20.10
CA GLY A 312 49.11 -34.56 -19.83
C GLY A 312 50.42 -34.43 -20.59
N ILE A 313 51.52 -34.75 -19.92
CA ILE A 313 52.90 -34.74 -20.43
C ILE A 313 53.51 -36.15 -20.38
N PRO A 314 54.40 -36.49 -21.33
CA PRO A 314 55.09 -37.79 -21.35
C PRO A 314 56.18 -37.88 -20.27
N VAL A 315 56.30 -39.05 -19.64
CA VAL A 315 57.35 -39.39 -18.65
C VAL A 315 58.30 -40.43 -19.24
N PHE A 316 59.62 -40.20 -19.10
CA PHE A 316 60.67 -41.04 -19.69
C PHE A 316 61.55 -41.69 -18.62
N ASP A 317 62.02 -42.92 -18.88
CA ASP A 317 63.02 -43.59 -18.05
C ASP A 317 64.46 -43.06 -18.30
N LYS A 318 65.43 -43.53 -17.51
CA LYS A 318 66.86 -43.19 -17.66
C LYS A 318 67.47 -43.60 -19.02
N LYS A 319 66.77 -44.43 -19.80
CA LYS A 319 67.16 -44.85 -21.17
C LYS A 319 66.37 -44.08 -22.25
N ASN A 320 65.69 -42.99 -21.87
CA ASN A 320 64.88 -42.13 -22.73
C ASN A 320 63.71 -42.85 -23.44
N ARG A 321 63.18 -43.91 -22.82
CA ARG A 321 61.99 -44.62 -23.28
C ARG A 321 60.77 -44.08 -22.56
N LEU A 322 59.69 -43.86 -23.30
CA LEU A 322 58.41 -43.41 -22.75
C LEU A 322 57.86 -44.53 -21.85
N VAL A 323 57.55 -44.21 -20.60
CA VAL A 323 57.08 -45.19 -19.60
C VAL A 323 55.70 -44.88 -19.03
N ALA A 324 55.32 -43.61 -18.99
CA ALA A 324 54.03 -43.17 -18.46
C ALA A 324 53.62 -41.82 -19.05
N TYR A 325 52.39 -41.41 -18.77
CA TYR A 325 51.93 -40.03 -18.91
C TYR A 325 51.52 -39.51 -17.55
N ARG A 326 51.95 -38.29 -17.21
CA ARG A 326 51.54 -37.59 -16.00
C ARG A 326 50.78 -36.34 -16.39
N GLY A 327 49.70 -36.05 -15.68
CA GLY A 327 48.86 -34.93 -15.99
C GLY A 327 48.06 -34.45 -14.80
N ALA A 328 47.25 -33.45 -15.06
CA ALA A 328 46.30 -32.89 -14.11
C ALA A 328 44.94 -32.74 -14.78
N THR A 329 43.90 -32.83 -13.98
CA THR A 329 42.51 -32.77 -14.44
C THR A 329 41.71 -31.80 -13.60
N LEU A 330 41.07 -30.83 -14.26
CA LEU A 330 40.19 -29.85 -13.64
C LEU A 330 38.71 -30.22 -13.83
N ASP A 331 37.91 -30.11 -12.77
CA ASP A 331 36.44 -30.21 -12.86
C ASP A 331 35.85 -28.86 -13.30
N ILE A 332 35.44 -28.78 -14.56
CA ILE A 332 34.85 -27.58 -15.18
C ILE A 332 33.31 -27.62 -15.21
N THR A 333 32.69 -28.54 -14.48
CA THR A 333 31.22 -28.73 -14.49
C THR A 333 30.48 -27.46 -14.12
N LYS A 334 30.93 -26.75 -13.06
CA LYS A 334 30.30 -25.52 -12.60
C LYS A 334 30.36 -24.42 -13.66
N GLN A 335 31.49 -24.30 -14.36
CA GLN A 335 31.65 -23.33 -15.44
C GLN A 335 30.69 -23.61 -16.60
N LYS A 336 30.63 -24.86 -17.08
CA LYS A 336 29.72 -25.24 -18.17
C LYS A 336 28.24 -25.04 -17.79
N GLN A 337 27.87 -25.31 -16.53
CA GLN A 337 26.52 -25.04 -16.04
C GLN A 337 26.19 -23.54 -16.01
N MET A 338 27.13 -22.69 -15.61
CA MET A 338 26.96 -21.23 -15.62
C MET A 338 26.84 -20.68 -17.04
N GLU A 339 27.67 -21.16 -17.97
CA GLU A 339 27.60 -20.79 -19.40
C GLU A 339 26.26 -21.21 -20.03
N ALA A 340 25.80 -22.43 -19.75
CA ALA A 340 24.50 -22.92 -20.22
C ALA A 340 23.35 -22.10 -19.63
N THR A 341 23.37 -21.84 -18.32
CA THR A 341 22.34 -21.02 -17.64
C THR A 341 22.28 -19.60 -18.21
N LEU A 342 23.44 -18.99 -18.49
CA LEU A 342 23.51 -17.67 -19.09
C LEU A 342 22.93 -17.68 -20.51
N ARG A 343 23.27 -18.68 -21.32
CA ARG A 343 22.75 -18.84 -22.67
C ARG A 343 21.23 -19.05 -22.67
N ASP A 344 20.73 -19.95 -21.83
CA ASP A 344 19.29 -20.21 -21.68
C ASP A 344 18.55 -18.94 -21.25
N SER A 345 19.16 -18.14 -20.36
CA SER A 345 18.62 -16.83 -19.97
C SER A 345 18.63 -15.84 -21.13
N GLU A 346 19.69 -15.76 -21.94
CA GLU A 346 19.76 -14.86 -23.12
C GLU A 346 18.71 -15.24 -24.17
N GLU A 347 18.59 -16.53 -24.49
CA GLU A 347 17.58 -17.05 -25.42
C GLU A 347 16.17 -16.77 -24.88
N SER A 348 15.93 -16.98 -23.57
CA SER A 348 14.65 -16.65 -22.93
C SER A 348 14.32 -15.16 -23.04
N TYR A 349 15.27 -14.26 -22.74
CA TYR A 349 15.05 -12.81 -22.89
C TYR A 349 14.76 -12.42 -24.34
N ARG A 350 15.48 -13.01 -25.31
CA ARG A 350 15.23 -12.77 -26.73
C ARG A 350 13.82 -13.20 -27.13
N SER A 351 13.38 -14.39 -26.72
CA SER A 351 12.02 -14.89 -26.97
C SER A 351 10.95 -13.98 -26.38
N ILE A 352 11.13 -13.53 -25.13
CA ILE A 352 10.21 -12.58 -24.48
C ILE A 352 10.08 -11.33 -25.35
N ILE A 353 11.18 -10.65 -25.66
CA ILE A 353 11.18 -9.40 -26.45
C ILE A 353 10.56 -9.59 -27.84
N THR A 354 10.81 -10.72 -28.51
CA THR A 354 10.23 -11.01 -29.84
C THR A 354 8.74 -11.33 -29.79
N SER A 355 8.24 -11.86 -28.67
CA SER A 355 6.83 -12.23 -28.49
C SER A 355 5.97 -11.10 -27.91
N MET A 356 6.59 -9.99 -27.48
CA MET A 356 5.87 -8.83 -26.94
C MET A 356 4.95 -8.22 -28.00
N ALA A 357 3.72 -7.92 -27.59
CA ALA A 357 2.75 -7.18 -28.42
C ALA A 357 3.08 -5.68 -28.52
N GLU A 358 4.06 -5.19 -27.75
CA GLU A 358 4.59 -3.83 -27.87
C GLU A 358 5.82 -3.79 -28.79
N GLY A 359 5.92 -2.71 -29.56
CA GLY A 359 7.15 -2.35 -30.24
C GLY A 359 8.19 -1.88 -29.23
N VAL A 360 9.41 -2.43 -29.30
CA VAL A 360 10.53 -2.06 -28.44
C VAL A 360 11.66 -1.57 -29.32
N ILE A 361 12.15 -0.36 -29.02
CA ILE A 361 13.32 0.24 -29.68
C ILE A 361 14.32 0.69 -28.62
N VAL A 362 15.60 0.49 -28.89
CA VAL A 362 16.69 1.06 -28.08
C VAL A 362 17.38 2.16 -28.89
N THR A 363 17.54 3.32 -28.26
CA THR A 363 18.24 4.47 -28.83
C THR A 363 19.49 4.81 -28.04
N ASP A 364 20.54 5.28 -28.71
CA ASP A 364 21.73 5.81 -28.04
C ASP A 364 21.54 7.25 -27.53
N ARG A 365 22.60 7.87 -26.99
CA ARG A 365 22.56 9.25 -26.48
C ARG A 365 22.24 10.32 -27.53
N ALA A 366 22.49 10.03 -28.81
CA ALA A 366 22.17 10.94 -29.91
C ALA A 366 20.73 10.73 -30.42
N GLY A 367 20.01 9.75 -29.88
CA GLY A 367 18.68 9.36 -30.35
C GLY A 367 18.71 8.45 -31.56
N MET A 368 19.85 7.83 -31.86
CA MET A 368 19.98 6.91 -33.00
C MET A 368 19.48 5.53 -32.61
N ILE A 369 18.66 4.93 -33.47
CA ILE A 369 18.10 3.59 -33.24
C ILE A 369 19.20 2.54 -33.39
N ILE A 370 19.45 1.78 -32.32
CA ILE A 370 20.51 0.74 -32.28
C ILE A 370 19.94 -0.69 -32.20
N LYS A 371 18.70 -0.86 -31.73
CA LYS A 371 17.99 -2.14 -31.70
C LYS A 371 16.49 -1.93 -31.84
N ALA A 372 15.80 -2.89 -32.45
CA ALA A 372 14.35 -2.97 -32.47
C ALA A 372 13.89 -4.44 -32.38
N ASN A 373 12.68 -4.68 -31.85
CA ASN A 373 12.03 -5.99 -31.95
C ASN A 373 11.12 -6.07 -33.20
N PRO A 374 10.69 -7.27 -33.62
CA PRO A 374 9.84 -7.44 -34.80
C PRO A 374 8.50 -6.69 -34.71
N THR A 375 7.94 -6.56 -33.52
CA THR A 375 6.69 -5.81 -33.31
C THR A 375 6.87 -4.31 -33.58
N ALA A 376 8.03 -3.74 -33.27
CA ALA A 376 8.34 -2.36 -33.63
C ALA A 376 8.37 -2.16 -35.15
N GLU A 377 8.94 -3.11 -35.89
CA GLU A 377 8.95 -3.09 -37.36
C GLU A 377 7.51 -3.13 -37.91
N ASN A 378 6.66 -3.98 -37.34
CA ASN A 378 5.25 -4.10 -37.75
C ASN A 378 4.43 -2.84 -37.47
N ILE A 379 4.56 -2.26 -36.26
CA ILE A 379 3.81 -1.04 -35.88
C ILE A 379 4.30 0.16 -36.68
N LEU A 380 5.62 0.34 -36.82
CA LEU A 380 6.18 1.48 -37.55
C LEU A 380 6.13 1.29 -39.06
N GLY A 381 5.98 0.06 -39.58
CA GLY A 381 5.95 -0.23 -41.01
C GLY A 381 7.31 -0.07 -41.70
N PHE A 382 8.41 -0.19 -40.96
CA PHE A 382 9.78 -0.13 -41.46
C PHE A 382 10.58 -1.32 -40.93
N SER A 383 11.43 -1.91 -41.76
CA SER A 383 12.36 -2.95 -41.31
C SER A 383 13.47 -2.37 -40.44
N PHE A 384 14.11 -3.21 -39.62
CA PHE A 384 15.20 -2.82 -38.75
C PHE A 384 16.37 -2.24 -39.56
N ASP A 385 16.67 -2.82 -40.72
CA ASP A 385 17.72 -2.34 -41.63
C ASP A 385 17.44 -0.92 -42.15
N GLU A 386 16.17 -0.53 -42.29
CA GLU A 386 15.77 0.81 -42.74
C GLU A 386 15.80 1.86 -41.63
N ILE A 387 15.64 1.45 -40.37
CA ILE A 387 15.60 2.35 -39.21
C ILE A 387 16.91 2.37 -38.42
N GLN A 388 17.74 1.34 -38.52
CA GLN A 388 18.99 1.24 -37.78
C GLN A 388 19.93 2.39 -38.16
N GLY A 389 20.45 3.08 -37.15
CA GLY A 389 21.33 4.23 -37.35
C GLY A 389 20.62 5.47 -37.89
N ARG A 390 19.27 5.52 -37.86
CA ARG A 390 18.49 6.75 -38.05
C ARG A 390 18.04 7.32 -36.71
N SER A 391 17.74 8.62 -36.70
CA SER A 391 17.23 9.30 -35.51
C SER A 391 15.78 8.90 -35.23
N CYS A 392 15.42 8.67 -33.97
CA CYS A 392 14.03 8.40 -33.55
C CYS A 392 13.07 9.59 -33.77
N PHE A 393 13.59 10.80 -33.98
CA PHE A 393 12.83 12.02 -34.26
C PHE A 393 13.07 12.54 -35.69
N ASP A 394 13.42 11.66 -36.63
CA ASP A 394 13.54 12.03 -38.05
C ASP A 394 12.18 12.58 -38.56
N PRO A 395 12.13 13.79 -39.14
CA PRO A 395 10.88 14.37 -39.64
C PRO A 395 10.16 13.51 -40.68
N SER A 396 10.88 12.65 -41.41
CA SER A 396 10.29 11.71 -42.38
C SER A 396 9.44 10.61 -41.75
N TRP A 397 9.48 10.45 -40.41
CA TRP A 397 8.55 9.57 -39.70
C TRP A 397 7.11 10.12 -39.65
N GLU A 398 6.90 11.41 -39.94
CA GLU A 398 5.61 12.10 -39.88
C GLU A 398 4.84 11.84 -38.56
N MET A 399 5.53 12.04 -37.43
CA MET A 399 4.98 11.87 -36.09
C MET A 399 4.61 13.21 -35.44
N TYR A 400 3.49 13.20 -34.73
CA TYR A 400 2.91 14.34 -34.02
C TYR A 400 2.54 13.92 -32.59
N LEU A 401 2.56 14.85 -31.64
CA LEU A 401 2.04 14.64 -30.29
C LEU A 401 0.49 14.72 -30.29
N ASP A 402 -0.15 14.41 -29.16
CA ASP A 402 -1.62 14.46 -29.00
C ASP A 402 -2.22 15.86 -29.21
N ASP A 403 -1.40 16.91 -29.12
CA ASP A 403 -1.77 18.31 -29.38
C ASP A 403 -1.51 18.75 -30.84
N ASP A 404 -1.25 17.79 -31.74
CA ASP A 404 -0.89 17.99 -33.15
C ASP A 404 0.44 18.75 -33.40
N SER A 405 1.26 18.98 -32.37
CA SER A 405 2.62 19.50 -32.57
C SER A 405 3.55 18.43 -33.15
N PRO A 406 4.48 18.78 -34.06
CA PRO A 406 5.41 17.82 -34.64
C PRO A 406 6.40 17.30 -33.59
N VAL A 407 6.76 16.03 -33.70
CA VAL A 407 7.81 15.43 -32.86
C VAL A 407 9.18 15.93 -33.33
N THR A 408 9.96 16.45 -32.39
CA THR A 408 11.28 17.03 -32.54
C THR A 408 12.22 16.45 -31.49
N ARG A 409 13.51 16.78 -31.57
CA ARG A 409 14.50 16.34 -30.57
C ARG A 409 14.13 16.72 -29.14
N ASP A 410 13.53 17.90 -28.93
CA ASP A 410 13.32 18.42 -27.58
C ASP A 410 12.06 17.86 -26.91
N ASN A 411 11.08 17.41 -27.70
CA ASN A 411 9.82 16.85 -27.18
C ASN A 411 9.68 15.34 -27.39
N HIS A 412 10.59 14.69 -28.14
CA HIS A 412 10.56 13.25 -28.33
C HIS A 412 10.75 12.54 -26.97
N PRO A 413 9.90 11.57 -26.58
CA PRO A 413 9.92 10.99 -25.24
C PRO A 413 11.29 10.41 -24.84
N ALA A 414 11.97 9.72 -25.78
CA ALA A 414 13.31 9.20 -25.52
C ALA A 414 14.35 10.28 -25.20
N MET A 415 14.26 11.45 -25.85
CA MET A 415 15.19 12.55 -25.62
C MET A 415 14.87 13.30 -24.33
N VAL A 416 13.57 13.49 -24.03
CA VAL A 416 13.11 14.01 -22.74
C VAL A 416 13.58 13.10 -21.59
N THR A 417 13.52 11.78 -21.77
CA THR A 417 14.04 10.80 -20.81
C THR A 417 15.56 10.90 -20.62
N LEU A 418 16.34 11.09 -21.68
CA LEU A 418 17.79 11.33 -21.57
C LEU A 418 18.10 12.62 -20.79
N GLN A 419 17.40 13.71 -21.10
CA GLN A 419 17.63 15.01 -20.48
C GLN A 419 17.20 15.05 -19.01
N SER A 420 16.03 14.51 -18.70
CA SER A 420 15.46 14.47 -17.34
C SER A 420 16.04 13.36 -16.46
N ARG A 421 16.76 12.41 -17.07
CA ARG A 421 17.25 11.16 -16.44
C ARG A 421 16.14 10.35 -15.76
N SER A 422 14.89 10.56 -16.18
CA SER A 422 13.69 9.99 -15.58
C SER A 422 12.78 9.39 -16.65
N ALA A 423 11.99 8.40 -16.26
CA ALA A 423 11.05 7.75 -17.16
C ALA A 423 10.03 8.75 -17.73
N SER A 424 9.79 8.68 -19.03
CA SER A 424 8.68 9.37 -19.70
C SER A 424 7.63 8.31 -20.07
N ARG A 425 6.41 8.44 -19.54
CA ARG A 425 5.39 7.39 -19.66
C ARG A 425 4.09 7.95 -20.20
N ASN A 426 3.35 7.11 -20.92
CA ASN A 426 2.03 7.38 -21.48
C ASN A 426 2.00 8.59 -22.41
N VAL A 427 3.09 8.85 -23.15
CA VAL A 427 3.08 9.90 -24.16
C VAL A 427 2.34 9.39 -25.38
N VAL A 428 1.23 10.03 -25.73
CA VAL A 428 0.46 9.68 -26.92
C VAL A 428 1.00 10.46 -28.11
N MET A 429 1.28 9.71 -29.18
CA MET A 429 1.74 10.23 -30.45
C MET A 429 0.86 9.71 -31.58
N ARG A 430 0.82 10.44 -32.69
CA ARG A 430 0.13 10.06 -33.91
C ARG A 430 1.15 10.00 -35.02
N LYS A 431 1.17 8.89 -35.75
CA LYS A 431 1.92 8.72 -36.99
C LYS A 431 0.95 8.79 -38.16
N ASN A 432 1.25 9.61 -39.15
CA ASN A 432 0.53 9.55 -40.42
C ASN A 432 0.96 8.30 -41.18
N THR A 433 -0.02 7.52 -41.65
CA THR A 433 0.24 6.34 -42.47
C THR A 433 -0.02 6.64 -43.95
N PRO A 434 0.61 5.92 -44.88
CA PRO A 434 0.33 6.08 -46.32
C PRO A 434 -1.12 5.82 -46.72
N THR A 435 -1.90 5.08 -45.91
CA THR A 435 -3.32 4.79 -46.17
C THR A 435 -4.23 5.98 -45.83
N GLY A 436 -3.72 7.01 -45.17
CA GLY A 436 -4.46 8.19 -44.74
C GLY A 436 -5.15 8.05 -43.38
N GLU A 437 -5.20 6.84 -42.81
CA GLU A 437 -5.69 6.64 -41.44
C GLU A 437 -4.57 6.88 -40.42
N PRO A 438 -4.76 7.74 -39.42
CA PRO A 438 -3.73 8.00 -38.42
C PRO A 438 -3.51 6.80 -37.50
N LEU A 439 -2.25 6.39 -37.34
CA LEU A 439 -1.84 5.39 -36.37
C LEU A 439 -1.55 6.08 -35.03
N TRP A 440 -2.30 5.75 -34.00
CA TRP A 440 -2.10 6.28 -32.66
C TRP A 440 -1.22 5.35 -31.84
N ILE A 441 -0.18 5.92 -31.24
CA ILE A 441 0.87 5.20 -30.55
C ILE A 441 0.96 5.72 -29.12
N GLN A 442 0.85 4.84 -28.13
CA GLN A 442 1.22 5.16 -26.75
C GLN A 442 2.67 4.77 -26.53
N HIS A 443 3.49 5.72 -26.08
CA HIS A 443 4.93 5.57 -25.99
C HIS A 443 5.44 5.78 -24.57
N ASN A 444 6.34 4.88 -24.15
CA ASN A 444 7.04 4.89 -22.88
C ASN A 444 8.54 4.87 -23.14
N SER A 445 9.33 5.56 -22.33
CA SER A 445 10.77 5.63 -22.42
C SER A 445 11.41 5.51 -21.04
N GLU A 446 12.38 4.61 -20.92
CA GLU A 446 13.13 4.31 -19.70
C GLU A 446 14.65 4.49 -19.96
N PRO A 447 15.36 5.24 -19.11
CA PRO A 447 16.80 5.46 -19.26
C PRO A 447 17.61 4.23 -18.82
N LEU A 448 18.62 3.85 -19.61
CA LEU A 448 19.56 2.79 -19.27
C LEU A 448 20.87 3.35 -18.72
N PHE A 449 21.27 2.88 -17.55
CA PHE A 449 22.52 3.28 -16.88
C PHE A 449 23.55 2.15 -16.93
N ARG A 450 24.83 2.53 -16.98
CA ARG A 450 25.91 1.58 -16.67
C ARG A 450 26.06 1.49 -15.16
N ILE A 451 26.49 0.33 -14.65
CA ILE A 451 26.76 0.14 -13.23
C ILE A 451 27.74 1.22 -12.75
N GLY A 452 27.33 2.03 -11.76
CA GLY A 452 28.14 3.11 -11.20
C GLY A 452 28.14 4.44 -11.98
N SER A 453 27.32 4.58 -13.04
CA SER A 453 27.17 5.83 -13.79
C SER A 453 25.81 6.48 -13.53
N GLU A 454 25.81 7.76 -13.16
CA GLU A 454 24.58 8.57 -13.08
C GLU A 454 24.10 9.09 -14.45
N GLU A 455 24.95 8.99 -15.48
CA GLU A 455 24.59 9.38 -16.83
C GLU A 455 24.05 8.17 -17.62
N PRO A 456 22.83 8.26 -18.20
CA PRO A 456 22.29 7.18 -19.00
C PRO A 456 23.09 7.03 -20.30
N TYR A 457 23.35 5.80 -20.75
CA TYR A 457 24.08 5.53 -22.00
C TYR A 457 23.16 5.27 -23.20
N ALA A 458 21.89 4.95 -22.94
CA ALA A 458 20.87 4.64 -23.93
C ALA A 458 19.48 4.82 -23.33
N VAL A 459 18.44 4.74 -24.15
CA VAL A 459 17.04 4.70 -23.73
C VAL A 459 16.34 3.52 -24.39
N VAL A 460 15.59 2.77 -23.60
CA VAL A 460 14.62 1.79 -24.10
C VAL A 460 13.29 2.49 -24.22
N SER A 461 12.70 2.44 -25.41
CA SER A 461 11.34 2.91 -25.63
C SER A 461 10.43 1.75 -25.99
N THR A 462 9.27 1.66 -25.33
CA THR A 462 8.21 0.72 -25.68
C THR A 462 7.01 1.48 -26.18
N PHE A 463 6.31 0.92 -27.17
CA PHE A 463 5.14 1.57 -27.73
C PHE A 463 4.11 0.58 -28.27
N SER A 464 2.83 0.95 -28.17
CA SER A 464 1.71 0.14 -28.62
C SER A 464 0.74 0.94 -29.47
N ASP A 465 0.10 0.26 -30.42
CA ASP A 465 -1.00 0.82 -31.21
C ASP A 465 -2.27 0.90 -30.35
N ILE A 466 -2.78 2.11 -30.16
CA ILE A 466 -4.00 2.41 -29.40
C ILE A 466 -5.16 2.87 -30.28
N SER A 467 -5.04 2.76 -31.60
CA SER A 467 -6.02 3.27 -32.57
C SER A 467 -7.40 2.63 -32.38
N ALA A 468 -7.46 1.31 -32.29
CA ALA A 468 -8.71 0.58 -32.06
C ALA A 468 -9.37 0.97 -30.72
N ARG A 469 -8.56 1.13 -29.67
CA ARG A 469 -9.02 1.56 -28.35
C ARG A 469 -9.61 2.96 -28.38
N ARG A 470 -8.92 3.93 -29.02
CA ARG A 470 -9.44 5.30 -29.15
C ARG A 470 -10.75 5.36 -29.94
N ASN A 471 -10.86 4.61 -31.03
CA ASN A 471 -12.09 4.54 -31.81
C ASN A 471 -13.26 4.01 -30.96
N MET A 472 -13.06 2.96 -30.18
CA MET A 472 -14.08 2.44 -29.26
C MET A 472 -14.46 3.44 -28.16
N GLU A 473 -13.48 4.14 -27.58
CA GLU A 473 -13.72 5.17 -26.56
C GLU A 473 -14.55 6.34 -27.12
N GLU A 474 -14.26 6.78 -28.35
CA GLU A 474 -15.06 7.81 -29.03
C GLU A 474 -16.48 7.35 -29.38
N GLU A 475 -16.63 6.14 -29.92
CA GLU A 475 -17.94 5.57 -30.24
C GLU A 475 -18.80 5.45 -28.99
N LEU A 476 -18.21 4.97 -27.90
CA LEU A 476 -18.89 4.87 -26.60
C LEU A 476 -19.31 6.26 -26.10
N LYS A 477 -18.43 7.26 -26.20
CA LYS A 477 -18.74 8.64 -25.81
C LYS A 477 -19.91 9.21 -26.63
N LYS A 478 -19.91 8.99 -27.95
CA LYS A 478 -21.00 9.40 -28.85
C LYS A 478 -22.31 8.67 -28.53
N ALA A 479 -22.27 7.37 -28.28
CA ALA A 479 -23.44 6.57 -27.90
C ALA A 479 -24.04 7.03 -26.56
N ARG A 480 -23.19 7.28 -25.56
CA ARG A 480 -23.60 7.80 -24.25
C ARG A 480 -24.26 9.18 -24.36
N GLN A 481 -23.69 10.08 -25.17
CA GLN A 481 -24.24 11.41 -25.38
C GLN A 481 -25.65 11.33 -26.00
N LYS A 482 -25.83 10.52 -27.05
CA LYS A 482 -27.14 10.31 -27.68
C LYS A 482 -28.18 9.74 -26.69
N ALA A 483 -27.78 8.80 -25.85
CA ALA A 483 -28.67 8.23 -24.84
C ALA A 483 -29.11 9.26 -23.78
N LEU A 484 -28.18 10.12 -23.33
CA LEU A 484 -28.47 11.19 -22.37
C LEU A 484 -29.41 12.25 -22.96
N GLU A 485 -29.19 12.66 -24.21
CA GLU A 485 -30.06 13.61 -24.92
C GLU A 485 -31.48 13.06 -25.13
N ALA A 486 -31.59 11.78 -25.50
CA ALA A 486 -32.89 11.11 -25.63
C ALA A 486 -33.65 11.06 -24.30
N SER A 487 -32.97 10.71 -23.20
CA SER A 487 -33.56 10.68 -21.86
C SER A 487 -34.00 12.07 -21.38
N ARG A 488 -33.19 13.10 -21.64
CA ARG A 488 -33.54 14.50 -21.32
C ARG A 488 -34.77 14.95 -22.10
N THR A 489 -34.80 14.70 -23.40
CA THR A 489 -35.94 15.06 -24.27
C THR A 489 -37.23 14.37 -23.82
N LYS A 490 -37.16 13.08 -23.45
CA LYS A 490 -38.29 12.33 -22.86
C LYS A 490 -38.81 13.01 -21.58
N SER A 491 -37.91 13.41 -20.69
CA SER A 491 -38.26 14.07 -19.43
C SER A 491 -38.93 15.43 -19.65
N ASP A 492 -38.37 16.25 -20.54
CA ASP A 492 -38.84 17.60 -20.81
C ASP A 492 -40.20 17.56 -21.53
N PHE A 493 -40.40 16.60 -22.44
CA PHE A 493 -41.70 16.31 -23.05
C PHE A 493 -42.78 15.97 -22.00
N LEU A 494 -42.47 15.09 -21.05
CA LEU A 494 -43.42 14.69 -20.01
C LEU A 494 -43.77 15.84 -19.05
N ALA A 495 -42.79 16.69 -18.73
CA ALA A 495 -43.03 17.90 -17.93
C ALA A 495 -43.97 18.88 -18.65
N MET A 496 -43.75 19.12 -19.95
CA MET A 496 -44.63 19.94 -20.77
C MET A 496 -46.05 19.36 -20.87
N MET A 497 -46.17 18.07 -21.19
CA MET A 497 -47.47 17.38 -21.27
C MET A 497 -48.24 17.45 -19.96
N SER A 498 -47.56 17.38 -18.81
CA SER A 498 -48.23 17.54 -17.52
C SER A 498 -48.82 18.94 -17.33
N HIS A 499 -48.07 19.98 -17.70
CA HIS A 499 -48.55 21.36 -17.61
C HIS A 499 -49.76 21.59 -18.55
N GLU A 500 -49.67 21.07 -19.77
CA GLU A 500 -50.71 21.19 -20.81
C GLU A 500 -51.99 20.40 -20.47
N ILE A 501 -51.88 19.28 -19.72
CA ILE A 501 -53.07 18.54 -19.25
C ILE A 501 -53.59 19.13 -17.93
N ARG A 502 -52.73 19.62 -17.03
CA ARG A 502 -53.15 20.20 -15.75
C ARG A 502 -54.04 21.42 -15.92
N THR A 503 -53.72 22.27 -16.89
CA THR A 503 -54.46 23.52 -17.16
C THR A 503 -55.95 23.27 -17.48
N PRO A 504 -56.33 22.45 -18.49
CA PRO A 504 -57.73 22.13 -18.74
C PRO A 504 -58.38 21.35 -17.59
N MET A 505 -57.63 20.47 -16.89
CA MET A 505 -58.17 19.72 -15.75
C MET A 505 -58.54 20.61 -14.55
N ASN A 506 -57.71 21.58 -14.22
CA ASN A 506 -58.03 22.59 -13.20
C ASN A 506 -59.25 23.43 -13.62
N GLY A 507 -59.41 23.70 -14.92
CA GLY A 507 -60.61 24.32 -15.48
C GLY A 507 -61.86 23.46 -15.27
N ILE A 508 -61.81 22.16 -15.60
CA ILE A 508 -62.93 21.22 -15.40
C ILE A 508 -63.29 21.10 -13.91
N MET A 509 -62.30 20.94 -13.02
CA MET A 509 -62.54 20.89 -11.57
C MET A 509 -63.12 22.19 -11.02
N GLY A 510 -62.61 23.33 -11.49
CA GLY A 510 -63.11 24.65 -11.11
C GLY A 510 -64.58 24.80 -11.52
N MET A 511 -64.91 24.47 -12.77
CA MET A 511 -66.27 24.55 -13.28
C MET A 511 -67.21 23.54 -12.64
N SER A 512 -66.77 22.32 -12.35
CA SER A 512 -67.60 21.34 -11.64
C SER A 512 -67.86 21.76 -10.19
N THR A 513 -66.89 22.39 -9.52
CA THR A 513 -67.06 22.93 -8.16
C THR A 513 -68.05 24.08 -8.15
N LEU A 514 -67.89 25.04 -9.07
CA LEU A 514 -68.86 26.14 -9.24
C LEU A 514 -70.25 25.62 -9.59
N LEU A 515 -70.36 24.58 -10.42
CA LEU A 515 -71.63 23.96 -10.76
C LEU A 515 -72.30 23.34 -9.53
N LEU A 516 -71.54 22.64 -8.67
CA LEU A 516 -72.03 22.05 -7.42
C LEU A 516 -72.55 23.10 -6.42
N ASP A 517 -72.00 24.31 -6.45
CA ASP A 517 -72.42 25.45 -5.63
C ASP A 517 -73.70 26.15 -6.15
N THR A 518 -74.23 25.74 -7.31
CA THR A 518 -75.52 26.24 -7.84
C THR A 518 -76.71 25.38 -7.42
N ALA A 519 -77.93 25.90 -7.65
CA ALA A 519 -79.16 25.14 -7.45
C ALA A 519 -79.29 24.02 -8.51
N LEU A 520 -78.79 22.83 -8.17
CA LEU A 520 -78.88 21.62 -8.99
C LEU A 520 -79.97 20.68 -8.49
N ASN A 521 -80.64 20.00 -9.42
CA ASN A 521 -81.47 18.85 -9.05
C ASN A 521 -80.59 17.65 -8.66
N ARG A 522 -81.17 16.63 -8.00
CA ARG A 522 -80.43 15.46 -7.49
C ARG A 522 -79.57 14.78 -8.57
N GLN A 523 -80.11 14.61 -9.78
CA GLN A 523 -79.43 13.94 -10.88
C GLN A 523 -78.28 14.79 -11.46
N GLN A 524 -78.47 16.11 -11.57
CA GLN A 524 -77.43 17.05 -11.99
C GLN A 524 -76.29 17.15 -10.97
N ARG A 525 -76.62 17.13 -9.67
CA ARG A 525 -75.63 17.12 -8.58
C ARG A 525 -74.79 15.83 -8.62
N GLU A 526 -75.42 14.68 -8.86
CA GLU A 526 -74.70 13.41 -9.10
C GLU A 526 -73.76 13.51 -10.30
N TYR A 527 -74.19 14.06 -11.43
CA TYR A 527 -73.32 14.25 -12.60
C TYR A 527 -72.14 15.18 -12.32
N ALA A 528 -72.38 16.30 -11.62
CA ALA A 528 -71.34 17.24 -11.28
C ALA A 528 -70.31 16.64 -10.29
N HIS A 529 -70.75 15.84 -9.32
CA HIS A 529 -69.85 15.06 -8.45
C HIS A 529 -69.02 14.05 -9.25
N VAL A 530 -69.64 13.29 -10.16
CA VAL A 530 -68.92 12.33 -11.00
C VAL A 530 -67.86 13.02 -11.86
N ILE A 531 -68.15 14.20 -12.43
CA ILE A 531 -67.18 14.98 -13.21
C ILE A 531 -66.02 15.46 -12.32
N LYS A 532 -66.33 15.97 -11.12
CA LYS A 532 -65.32 16.43 -10.16
C LYS A 532 -64.40 15.29 -9.73
N ASP A 533 -64.97 14.18 -9.27
CA ASP A 533 -64.22 13.01 -8.80
C ASP A 533 -63.36 12.41 -9.93
N SER A 534 -63.91 12.33 -11.15
CA SER A 534 -63.16 11.86 -12.33
C SER A 534 -61.98 12.77 -12.66
N SER A 535 -62.13 14.07 -12.43
CA SER A 535 -61.09 15.06 -12.70
C SER A 535 -59.96 15.00 -11.68
N GLU A 536 -60.29 14.82 -10.40
CA GLU A 536 -59.32 14.59 -9.32
C GLU A 536 -58.53 13.29 -9.54
N VAL A 537 -59.21 12.21 -9.94
CA VAL A 537 -58.55 10.93 -10.28
C VAL A 537 -57.54 11.12 -11.42
N LEU A 538 -57.93 11.80 -12.50
CA LEU A 538 -57.06 12.01 -13.66
C LEU A 538 -55.82 12.87 -13.33
N LEU A 539 -55.95 13.87 -12.46
CA LEU A 539 -54.80 14.64 -11.99
C LEU A 539 -53.85 13.82 -11.13
N ASN A 540 -54.38 12.93 -10.30
CA ASN A 540 -53.54 12.00 -9.55
C ASN A 540 -52.78 11.05 -10.48
N VAL A 541 -53.43 10.51 -11.52
CA VAL A 541 -52.76 9.70 -12.56
C VAL A 541 -51.62 10.46 -13.22
N LEU A 542 -51.86 11.73 -13.55
CA LEU A 542 -50.87 12.58 -14.21
C LEU A 542 -49.66 12.85 -13.30
N ASN A 543 -49.92 13.14 -12.02
CA ASN A 543 -48.87 13.36 -11.03
C ASN A 543 -48.07 12.06 -10.80
N ASP A 544 -48.73 10.90 -10.77
CA ASP A 544 -48.06 9.59 -10.67
C ASP A 544 -47.13 9.34 -11.86
N ILE A 545 -47.57 9.63 -13.09
CA ILE A 545 -46.73 9.48 -14.30
C ILE A 545 -45.51 10.40 -14.24
N LEU A 546 -45.70 11.65 -13.79
CA LEU A 546 -44.61 12.59 -13.62
C LEU A 546 -43.60 12.14 -12.56
N ASP A 547 -44.10 11.72 -11.39
CA ASP A 547 -43.26 11.25 -10.30
C ASP A 547 -42.46 10.02 -10.76
N TYR A 548 -43.09 9.05 -11.42
CA TYR A 548 -42.41 7.90 -12.01
C TYR A 548 -41.30 8.33 -12.99
N SER A 549 -41.59 9.28 -13.88
CA SER A 549 -40.63 9.77 -14.88
C SER A 549 -39.46 10.53 -14.27
N LYS A 550 -39.70 11.31 -13.21
CA LYS A 550 -38.65 12.00 -12.45
C LYS A 550 -37.75 11.02 -11.71
N VAL A 551 -38.32 9.94 -11.17
CA VAL A 551 -37.55 8.88 -10.51
C VAL A 551 -36.73 8.08 -11.52
N GLU A 552 -37.30 7.67 -12.66
CA GLU A 552 -36.59 6.96 -13.74
C GLU A 552 -35.39 7.78 -14.26
N ALA A 553 -35.57 9.10 -14.40
CA ALA A 553 -34.53 10.02 -14.85
C ALA A 553 -33.49 10.39 -13.77
N GLY A 554 -33.64 9.90 -12.52
CA GLY A 554 -32.76 10.25 -11.41
C GLY A 554 -32.83 11.73 -10.99
N LYS A 555 -33.89 12.45 -11.38
CA LYS A 555 -34.09 13.88 -11.10
C LYS A 555 -34.85 14.15 -9.80
N LEU A 556 -35.37 13.12 -9.13
CA LEU A 556 -36.07 13.27 -7.86
C LEU A 556 -35.04 13.39 -6.72
N VAL A 557 -35.01 14.55 -6.08
CA VAL A 557 -34.16 14.84 -4.92
C VAL A 557 -34.96 14.56 -3.65
N LEU A 558 -34.39 13.78 -2.73
CA LEU A 558 -34.98 13.53 -1.41
C LEU A 558 -34.64 14.67 -0.46
N GLU A 559 -35.61 15.07 0.35
CA GLU A 559 -35.38 15.99 1.46
C GLU A 559 -34.80 15.25 2.67
N ASN A 560 -34.06 15.95 3.52
CA ASN A 560 -33.48 15.37 4.74
C ASN A 560 -33.78 16.26 5.95
N LEU A 561 -35.01 16.16 6.43
CA LEU A 561 -35.60 16.98 7.50
C LEU A 561 -35.76 16.17 8.78
N ASP A 562 -35.65 16.82 9.93
CA ASP A 562 -36.04 16.23 11.22
C ASP A 562 -37.57 16.28 11.35
N PHE A 563 -38.22 15.13 11.57
CA PHE A 563 -39.68 15.06 11.70
C PHE A 563 -40.15 14.03 12.73
N HIS A 564 -41.38 14.23 13.21
CA HIS A 564 -42.03 13.35 14.19
C HIS A 564 -42.73 12.18 13.48
N LEU A 565 -42.12 10.99 13.54
CA LEU A 565 -42.55 9.81 12.79
C LEU A 565 -43.95 9.29 13.20
N PRO A 566 -44.28 9.15 14.51
CA PRO A 566 -45.64 8.75 14.91
C PRO A 566 -46.73 9.70 14.42
N GLY A 567 -46.41 11.00 14.29
CA GLY A 567 -47.33 12.01 13.77
C GLY A 567 -47.71 11.76 12.32
N ILE A 568 -46.74 11.40 11.47
CA ILE A 568 -47.00 11.06 10.06
C ILE A 568 -47.91 9.84 9.94
N VAL A 569 -47.64 8.77 10.71
CA VAL A 569 -48.48 7.57 10.72
C VAL A 569 -49.91 7.91 11.18
N SER A 570 -50.05 8.69 12.25
CA SER A 570 -51.36 9.13 12.75
C SER A 570 -52.14 9.92 11.70
N ASN A 571 -51.51 10.87 11.03
CA ASN A 571 -52.16 11.68 9.99
C ASN A 571 -52.69 10.83 8.85
N VAL A 572 -51.92 9.83 8.39
CA VAL A 572 -52.35 8.90 7.34
C VAL A 572 -53.55 8.07 7.81
N ILE A 573 -53.56 7.58 9.05
CA ILE A 573 -54.71 6.83 9.59
C ILE A 573 -55.96 7.71 9.63
N THR A 574 -55.85 8.93 10.14
CA THR A 574 -56.98 9.89 10.21
C THR A 574 -57.58 10.17 8.83
N LEU A 575 -56.75 10.29 7.79
CA LEU A 575 -57.18 10.50 6.40
C LEU A 575 -58.11 9.38 5.86
N PHE A 576 -57.94 8.13 6.30
CA PHE A 576 -58.72 6.98 5.82
C PHE A 576 -59.73 6.44 6.83
N GLN A 577 -59.78 7.00 8.04
CA GLN A 577 -60.66 6.52 9.12
C GLN A 577 -62.14 6.54 8.72
N GLN A 578 -62.60 7.64 8.10
CA GLN A 578 -63.99 7.77 7.68
C GLN A 578 -64.36 6.76 6.58
N LYS A 579 -63.50 6.59 5.57
CA LYS A 579 -63.70 5.61 4.48
C LYS A 579 -63.71 4.17 4.98
N ALA A 580 -62.90 3.86 5.98
CA ALA A 580 -62.90 2.55 6.64
C ALA A 580 -64.21 2.34 7.43
N LEU A 581 -64.67 3.35 8.16
CA LEU A 581 -65.92 3.32 8.93
C LEU A 581 -67.16 3.14 8.04
N GLU A 582 -67.23 3.85 6.91
CA GLU A 582 -68.31 3.70 5.91
C GLU A 582 -68.41 2.28 5.35
N LYS A 583 -67.29 1.55 5.29
CA LYS A 583 -67.23 0.14 4.89
C LYS A 583 -67.36 -0.85 6.07
N GLY A 584 -67.45 -0.38 7.31
CA GLY A 584 -67.44 -1.22 8.50
C GLY A 584 -66.12 -1.96 8.74
N ILE A 585 -65.00 -1.38 8.32
CA ILE A 585 -63.64 -1.94 8.48
C ILE A 585 -62.94 -1.26 9.65
N SER A 586 -62.30 -2.05 10.53
CA SER A 586 -61.49 -1.51 11.62
C SER A 586 -60.10 -1.09 11.10
N LEU A 587 -59.76 0.20 11.19
CA LEU A 587 -58.43 0.71 10.86
C LEU A 587 -57.67 1.04 12.15
N THR A 588 -56.53 0.39 12.37
CA THR A 588 -55.72 0.55 13.59
C THR A 588 -54.24 0.74 13.27
N SER A 589 -53.52 1.40 14.18
CA SER A 589 -52.05 1.49 14.11
C SER A 589 -51.41 1.01 15.41
N SER A 590 -50.23 0.40 15.30
CA SER A 590 -49.43 -0.10 16.41
C SER A 590 -47.97 0.27 16.18
N ILE A 591 -47.41 1.08 17.07
CA ILE A 591 -46.01 1.54 17.00
C ILE A 591 -45.27 0.97 18.21
N ALA A 592 -44.20 0.22 17.97
CA ALA A 592 -43.37 -0.36 19.04
C ALA A 592 -42.66 0.75 19.83
N SER A 593 -42.53 0.59 21.15
CA SER A 593 -41.90 1.56 22.05
C SER A 593 -40.42 1.81 21.76
N GLU A 594 -39.79 0.91 21.00
CA GLU A 594 -38.37 0.95 20.62
C GLU A 594 -38.06 1.92 19.48
N VAL A 595 -39.09 2.46 18.83
CA VAL A 595 -39.02 3.35 17.67
C VAL A 595 -38.74 4.77 18.14
N GLU A 596 -37.70 5.39 17.61
CA GLU A 596 -37.42 6.79 17.91
C GLU A 596 -38.53 7.69 17.36
N ALA A 597 -39.10 8.56 18.21
CA ALA A 597 -40.18 9.45 17.82
C ALA A 597 -39.75 10.50 16.78
N TRP A 598 -38.48 10.93 16.85
CA TRP A 598 -37.87 11.90 15.95
C TRP A 598 -36.80 11.23 15.10
N VAL A 599 -36.95 11.38 13.79
CA VAL A 599 -36.06 10.79 12.79
C VAL A 599 -35.73 11.83 11.73
N LYS A 600 -34.62 11.63 11.02
CA LYS A 600 -34.24 12.50 9.92
C LYS A 600 -34.38 11.79 8.57
N GLY A 601 -35.13 12.39 7.64
CA GLY A 601 -35.44 11.87 6.31
C GLY A 601 -36.47 12.73 5.56
N ASP A 602 -37.17 12.16 4.58
CA ASP A 602 -38.18 12.86 3.77
C ASP A 602 -39.61 12.52 4.26
N PRO A 603 -40.27 13.41 5.03
CA PRO A 603 -41.61 13.14 5.56
C PRO A 603 -42.67 13.06 4.46
N THR A 604 -42.54 13.84 3.39
CA THR A 604 -43.52 13.89 2.29
C THR A 604 -43.52 12.59 1.49
N ARG A 605 -42.33 12.06 1.16
CA ARG A 605 -42.21 10.78 0.44
C ARG A 605 -42.62 9.59 1.30
N LEU A 606 -42.30 9.63 2.59
CA LEU A 606 -42.79 8.62 3.53
C LEU A 606 -44.32 8.63 3.63
N GLN A 607 -44.92 9.80 3.75
CA GLN A 607 -46.37 9.95 3.76
C GLN A 607 -47.01 9.44 2.47
N GLN A 608 -46.38 9.70 1.30
CA GLN A 608 -46.82 9.21 -0.01
C GLN A 608 -46.83 7.66 -0.06
N VAL A 609 -45.74 7.02 0.38
CA VAL A 609 -45.63 5.56 0.48
C VAL A 609 -46.73 4.98 1.37
N LEU A 610 -46.91 5.52 2.58
CA LEU A 610 -47.92 5.05 3.53
C LEU A 610 -49.35 5.26 3.02
N THR A 611 -49.64 6.43 2.44
CA THR A 611 -50.94 6.76 1.86
C THR A 611 -51.32 5.77 0.76
N ASN A 612 -50.38 5.43 -0.12
CA ASN A 612 -50.60 4.46 -1.20
C ASN A 612 -50.92 3.06 -0.65
N LEU A 613 -50.16 2.57 0.32
CA LEU A 613 -50.35 1.24 0.89
C LEU A 613 -51.65 1.15 1.73
N VAL A 614 -51.93 2.14 2.58
CA VAL A 614 -53.15 2.18 3.40
C VAL A 614 -54.39 2.36 2.53
N SER A 615 -54.33 3.21 1.51
CA SER A 615 -55.43 3.36 0.55
C SER A 615 -55.73 2.05 -0.17
N ASN A 616 -54.70 1.30 -0.59
CA ASN A 616 -54.88 -0.02 -1.21
C ASN A 616 -55.52 -1.01 -0.23
N ALA A 617 -55.03 -1.09 1.00
CA ALA A 617 -55.57 -1.97 2.04
C ALA A 617 -57.07 -1.70 2.31
N VAL A 618 -57.46 -0.43 2.49
CA VAL A 618 -58.87 -0.02 2.71
C VAL A 618 -59.73 -0.26 1.46
N LYS A 619 -59.14 -0.14 0.27
CA LYS A 619 -59.83 -0.35 -1.01
C LYS A 619 -60.19 -1.82 -1.23
N PHE A 620 -59.25 -2.73 -1.02
CA PHE A 620 -59.39 -4.17 -1.30
C PHE A 620 -59.95 -5.00 -0.13
N THR A 621 -60.14 -4.39 1.03
CA THR A 621 -60.87 -4.98 2.14
C THR A 621 -62.36 -4.64 2.03
N HIS A 622 -63.23 -5.62 2.22
CA HIS A 622 -64.69 -5.44 2.20
C HIS A 622 -65.30 -5.55 3.60
N SER A 623 -64.72 -6.41 4.44
CA SER A 623 -65.04 -6.55 5.86
C SER A 623 -63.79 -7.01 6.61
N GLY A 624 -63.71 -6.71 7.90
CA GLY A 624 -62.56 -7.07 8.74
C GLY A 624 -61.74 -5.86 9.16
N GLN A 625 -60.41 -5.94 9.03
CA GLN A 625 -59.52 -4.93 9.59
C GLN A 625 -58.30 -4.64 8.72
N VAL A 626 -57.80 -3.42 8.84
CA VAL A 626 -56.52 -2.96 8.31
C VAL A 626 -55.66 -2.51 9.50
N THR A 627 -54.44 -3.02 9.58
CA THR A 627 -53.49 -2.72 10.67
C THR A 627 -52.20 -2.18 10.10
N VAL A 628 -51.75 -1.02 10.60
CA VAL A 628 -50.42 -0.47 10.31
C VAL A 628 -49.50 -0.74 11.50
N ARG A 629 -48.40 -1.46 11.28
CA ARG A 629 -47.39 -1.78 12.30
C ARG A 629 -46.07 -1.11 11.98
N LEU A 630 -45.42 -0.59 13.02
CA LEU A 630 -44.11 0.04 12.92
C LEU A 630 -43.20 -0.46 14.04
N TRP A 631 -42.04 -1.01 13.70
CA TRP A 631 -41.02 -1.42 14.66
C TRP A 631 -39.60 -1.24 14.11
N LYS A 632 -38.61 -1.36 15.00
CA LYS A 632 -37.20 -1.25 14.65
C LYS A 632 -36.66 -2.62 14.24
N GLU A 633 -36.11 -2.72 13.04
CA GLU A 633 -35.57 -3.97 12.48
C GLU A 633 -34.08 -4.14 12.81
N ALA A 634 -33.31 -3.07 12.67
CA ALA A 634 -31.87 -3.06 12.95
C ALA A 634 -31.39 -1.68 13.38
N THR A 635 -30.28 -1.61 14.09
CA THR A 635 -29.67 -0.37 14.55
C THR A 635 -28.18 -0.37 14.27
N THR A 636 -27.69 0.73 13.73
CA THR A 636 -26.27 1.05 13.61
C THR A 636 -25.95 2.30 14.46
N PRO A 637 -24.68 2.64 14.71
CA PRO A 637 -24.32 3.83 15.50
C PRO A 637 -24.92 5.14 14.97
N HIS A 638 -25.20 5.24 13.67
CA HIS A 638 -25.64 6.47 13.00
C HIS A 638 -27.05 6.40 12.39
N GLN A 639 -27.64 5.20 12.25
CA GLN A 639 -28.94 5.01 11.60
C GLN A 639 -29.77 3.88 12.25
N SER A 640 -31.08 4.08 12.32
CA SER A 640 -32.06 3.05 12.70
C SER A 640 -32.81 2.61 11.45
N ARG A 641 -32.82 1.30 11.15
CA ARG A 641 -33.65 0.73 10.09
C ARG A 641 -35.02 0.39 10.66
N LEU A 642 -36.05 1.06 10.16
CA LEU A 642 -37.43 0.91 10.63
C LEU A 642 -38.26 0.14 9.62
N ARG A 643 -39.07 -0.77 10.13
CA ARG A 643 -39.96 -1.67 9.37
C ARG A 643 -41.39 -1.20 9.54
N PHE A 644 -42.06 -1.00 8.40
CA PHE A 644 -43.47 -0.65 8.30
C PHE A 644 -44.22 -1.79 7.63
N GLU A 645 -45.34 -2.17 8.20
CA GLU A 645 -46.23 -3.16 7.60
C GLU A 645 -47.67 -2.67 7.59
N VAL A 646 -48.33 -2.84 6.45
CA VAL A 646 -49.75 -2.58 6.26
C VAL A 646 -50.40 -3.93 5.95
N THR A 647 -51.12 -4.47 6.93
CA THR A 647 -51.82 -5.74 6.83
C THR A 647 -53.30 -5.51 6.66
N ASP A 648 -53.91 -6.17 5.68
CA ASP A 648 -55.34 -6.16 5.41
C ASP A 648 -55.91 -7.58 5.42
N THR A 649 -57.21 -7.70 5.71
CA THR A 649 -57.96 -8.97 5.64
C THR A 649 -58.81 -9.06 4.37
N GLY A 650 -58.35 -8.45 3.28
CA GLY A 650 -59.07 -8.35 2.01
C GLY A 650 -58.96 -9.60 1.13
N ILE A 651 -59.15 -9.40 -0.17
CA ILE A 651 -59.21 -10.48 -1.17
C ILE A 651 -57.90 -11.27 -1.35
N GLY A 652 -56.76 -10.71 -0.92
CA GLY A 652 -55.44 -11.27 -1.18
C GLY A 652 -55.00 -11.24 -2.65
N ILE A 653 -53.78 -11.68 -2.93
CA ILE A 653 -53.11 -11.66 -4.24
C ILE A 653 -52.61 -13.05 -4.56
N GLU A 654 -52.77 -13.52 -5.80
CA GLU A 654 -52.24 -14.80 -6.26
C GLU A 654 -50.71 -14.79 -6.36
N ASN A 655 -50.06 -15.90 -5.99
CA ASN A 655 -48.61 -16.02 -5.98
C ASN A 655 -47.95 -15.69 -7.34
N ALA A 656 -48.60 -16.02 -8.46
CA ALA A 656 -48.08 -15.73 -9.80
C ALA A 656 -47.93 -14.22 -10.08
N MET A 657 -48.66 -13.37 -9.35
CA MET A 657 -48.68 -11.92 -9.56
C MET A 657 -47.78 -11.16 -8.59
N MET A 658 -47.27 -11.81 -7.53
CA MET A 658 -46.50 -11.17 -6.46
C MET A 658 -45.20 -10.51 -6.94
N GLU A 659 -44.57 -11.03 -7.99
CA GLU A 659 -43.37 -10.41 -8.60
C GLU A 659 -43.70 -9.24 -9.54
N GLN A 660 -44.95 -9.18 -10.03
CA GLN A 660 -45.38 -8.21 -11.04
C GLN A 660 -46.09 -6.98 -10.46
N ILE A 661 -46.62 -7.06 -9.24
CA ILE A 661 -47.38 -5.94 -8.62
C ILE A 661 -46.58 -4.65 -8.39
N PHE A 662 -45.24 -4.73 -8.36
CA PHE A 662 -44.36 -3.55 -8.26
C PHE A 662 -43.85 -3.07 -9.63
N GLN A 663 -44.22 -3.75 -10.73
CA GLN A 663 -43.89 -3.31 -12.09
C GLN A 663 -44.91 -2.26 -12.57
N PRO A 664 -44.47 -1.25 -13.34
CA PRO A 664 -45.36 -0.20 -13.83
C PRO A 664 -46.43 -0.80 -14.75
N PHE A 665 -47.67 -0.29 -14.62
CA PHE A 665 -48.84 -0.67 -15.43
C PHE A 665 -49.36 -2.11 -15.24
N HIS A 666 -48.83 -2.89 -14.28
CA HIS A 666 -49.36 -4.21 -13.96
C HIS A 666 -50.54 -4.13 -12.98
N GLN A 667 -51.62 -4.87 -13.28
CA GLN A 667 -52.82 -4.99 -12.44
C GLN A 667 -53.22 -6.47 -12.28
N ALA A 668 -53.69 -6.84 -11.10
CA ALA A 668 -53.91 -8.24 -10.74
C ALA A 668 -55.15 -8.91 -11.41
N ASP A 669 -56.15 -8.15 -11.90
CA ASP A 669 -57.24 -8.78 -12.65
C ASP A 669 -58.00 -7.79 -13.56
N SER A 670 -58.41 -8.24 -14.75
CA SER A 670 -59.18 -7.44 -15.72
C SER A 670 -60.67 -7.28 -15.33
N SER A 671 -61.11 -8.04 -14.33
CA SER A 671 -62.47 -7.99 -13.76
C SER A 671 -62.61 -6.95 -12.63
N THR A 672 -61.55 -6.72 -11.84
CA THR A 672 -61.50 -5.72 -10.76
C THR A 672 -61.23 -4.30 -11.26
N SER A 673 -60.69 -4.13 -12.47
CA SER A 673 -60.50 -2.83 -13.13
C SER A 673 -61.82 -2.06 -13.32
N ARG A 674 -62.93 -2.77 -13.54
CA ARG A 674 -64.29 -2.20 -13.72
C ARG A 674 -64.98 -1.78 -12.42
N LYS A 675 -64.60 -2.33 -11.27
CA LYS A 675 -65.20 -1.99 -9.96
C LYS A 675 -64.38 -1.02 -9.14
N PHE A 676 -63.05 -1.01 -9.30
CA PHE A 676 -62.18 -0.34 -8.34
C PHE A 676 -61.17 0.65 -8.94
N GLY A 677 -60.95 0.72 -10.26
CA GLY A 677 -60.19 1.79 -10.96
C GLY A 677 -58.75 2.05 -10.47
N GLY A 678 -57.74 2.00 -11.35
CA GLY A 678 -56.38 2.36 -10.98
C GLY A 678 -55.44 2.43 -12.18
N THR A 679 -54.29 3.09 -12.03
CA THR A 679 -53.28 3.26 -13.07
C THR A 679 -52.26 2.14 -13.13
N GLY A 680 -52.16 1.32 -12.07
CA GLY A 680 -51.07 0.36 -11.90
C GLY A 680 -49.70 1.01 -11.62
N LEU A 681 -49.66 2.32 -11.34
CA LEU A 681 -48.41 3.05 -11.08
C LEU A 681 -48.11 3.20 -9.58
N GLY A 682 -49.13 3.24 -8.72
CA GLY A 682 -48.95 3.53 -7.30
C GLY A 682 -47.94 2.60 -6.57
N LEU A 683 -48.02 1.29 -6.78
CA LEU A 683 -47.06 0.33 -6.19
C LEU A 683 -45.67 0.44 -6.83
N ALA A 684 -45.58 0.68 -8.13
CA ALA A 684 -44.31 0.88 -8.82
C ALA A 684 -43.58 2.14 -8.31
N ILE A 685 -44.29 3.25 -8.14
CA ILE A 685 -43.77 4.49 -7.53
C ILE A 685 -43.36 4.24 -6.09
N THR A 686 -44.19 3.54 -5.31
CA THR A 686 -43.89 3.19 -3.91
C THR A 686 -42.59 2.40 -3.82
N GLY A 687 -42.37 1.40 -4.69
CA GLY A 687 -41.14 0.64 -4.70
C GLY A 687 -39.92 1.43 -5.13
N GLN A 688 -40.08 2.37 -6.07
CA GLN A 688 -39.00 3.26 -6.48
C GLN A 688 -38.63 4.29 -5.41
N LEU A 689 -39.62 4.89 -4.74
CA LEU A 689 -39.41 5.83 -3.62
C LEU A 689 -38.70 5.14 -2.45
N VAL A 690 -39.14 3.93 -2.08
CA VAL A 690 -38.48 3.16 -1.02
C VAL A 690 -37.02 2.84 -1.38
N LYS A 691 -36.74 2.48 -2.64
CA LYS A 691 -35.36 2.28 -3.12
C LYS A 691 -34.52 3.55 -3.07
N LEU A 692 -35.07 4.69 -3.52
CA LEU A 692 -34.39 5.98 -3.43
C LEU A 692 -34.05 6.36 -1.98
N MET A 693 -34.94 6.02 -1.04
CA MET A 693 -34.74 6.22 0.40
C MET A 693 -33.79 5.19 1.04
N GLY A 694 -33.11 4.34 0.24
CA GLY A 694 -32.16 3.32 0.72
C GLY A 694 -32.84 2.10 1.37
N GLY A 695 -34.12 1.90 1.10
CA GLY A 695 -34.96 0.87 1.69
C GLY A 695 -35.30 -0.30 0.75
N ASN A 696 -35.98 -1.29 1.32
CA ASN A 696 -36.52 -2.45 0.59
C ASN A 696 -38.04 -2.51 0.80
N ILE A 697 -38.78 -2.97 -0.21
CA ILE A 697 -40.23 -3.19 -0.16
C ILE A 697 -40.55 -4.63 -0.55
N GLY A 698 -41.65 -5.17 -0.04
CA GLY A 698 -42.18 -6.45 -0.46
C GLY A 698 -43.64 -6.62 -0.05
N ALA A 699 -44.20 -7.78 -0.39
CA ALA A 699 -45.55 -8.14 0.00
C ALA A 699 -45.63 -9.65 0.29
N LEU A 700 -46.56 -10.02 1.16
CA LEU A 700 -46.94 -11.40 1.46
C LEU A 700 -48.46 -11.46 1.35
N SER A 701 -49.02 -12.44 0.64
CA SER A 701 -50.47 -12.52 0.49
C SER A 701 -50.94 -13.94 0.23
N GLU A 702 -52.14 -14.26 0.72
CA GLU A 702 -52.86 -15.48 0.40
C GLU A 702 -54.25 -15.12 -0.11
N PRO A 703 -54.69 -15.64 -1.28
CA PRO A 703 -56.04 -15.40 -1.79
C PRO A 703 -57.12 -15.74 -0.76
N GLY A 704 -58.03 -14.80 -0.52
CA GLY A 704 -59.14 -14.91 0.44
C GLY A 704 -58.78 -14.70 1.91
N LYS A 705 -57.49 -14.53 2.27
CA LYS A 705 -57.05 -14.24 3.65
C LYS A 705 -56.47 -12.83 3.84
N GLY A 706 -56.18 -12.12 2.75
CA GLY A 706 -55.66 -10.75 2.76
C GLY A 706 -54.20 -10.62 2.35
N SER A 707 -53.67 -9.41 2.46
CA SER A 707 -52.30 -9.08 2.08
C SER A 707 -51.56 -8.35 3.21
N THR A 708 -50.24 -8.50 3.24
CA THR A 708 -49.33 -7.71 4.08
C THR A 708 -48.28 -7.10 3.18
N PHE A 709 -48.35 -5.79 3.00
CA PHE A 709 -47.34 -5.00 2.33
C PHE A 709 -46.36 -4.46 3.36
N TRP A 710 -45.07 -4.57 3.07
CA TRP A 710 -44.04 -4.16 4.01
C TRP A 710 -42.94 -3.36 3.33
N PHE A 711 -42.34 -2.43 4.05
CA PHE A 711 -41.11 -1.77 3.62
C PHE A 711 -40.21 -1.46 4.81
N SER A 712 -38.89 -1.43 4.55
CA SER A 712 -37.87 -1.10 5.53
C SER A 712 -37.01 0.06 5.02
N ILE A 713 -36.86 1.13 5.78
CA ILE A 713 -36.06 2.32 5.42
C ILE A 713 -35.05 2.65 6.53
N PRO A 714 -33.81 3.01 6.19
CA PRO A 714 -32.87 3.59 7.15
C PRO A 714 -33.19 5.06 7.43
N PHE A 715 -33.36 5.42 8.70
CA PHE A 715 -33.45 6.81 9.14
C PHE A 715 -32.20 7.22 9.93
N GLN A 716 -31.77 8.47 9.74
CA GLN A 716 -30.68 9.03 10.54
C GLN A 716 -31.20 9.49 11.91
N ARG A 717 -30.37 9.33 12.94
CA ARG A 717 -30.68 9.82 14.29
C ARG A 717 -30.33 11.31 14.42
N PRO A 718 -31.22 12.14 14.97
CA PRO A 718 -30.89 13.54 15.26
C PRO A 718 -29.71 13.64 16.24
N LEU A 719 -28.75 14.53 15.96
CA LEU A 719 -27.49 14.69 16.71
C LEU A 719 -27.68 15.00 18.20
N ALA A 720 -28.84 15.54 18.60
CA ALA A 720 -29.14 15.97 19.96
C ALA A 720 -29.31 14.80 20.97
N GLN A 721 -29.41 13.54 20.53
CA GLN A 721 -29.52 12.37 21.42
C GLN A 721 -28.23 11.55 21.58
N LEU A 722 -27.14 11.96 20.93
CA LEU A 722 -25.82 11.29 21.04
C LEU A 722 -24.98 11.77 22.23
N SER A 723 -25.52 12.66 23.07
CA SER A 723 -24.84 13.17 24.26
C SER A 723 -25.52 12.67 25.54
N ILE A 724 -24.73 11.95 26.35
CA ILE A 724 -24.96 11.55 27.75
C ILE A 724 -25.77 10.25 27.93
N GLY A 725 -25.03 9.13 27.87
CA GLY A 725 -25.36 7.97 28.69
C GLY A 725 -24.96 8.25 30.13
N LEU A 726 -25.93 8.57 30.99
CA LEU A 726 -25.87 8.47 32.45
C LEU A 726 -27.31 8.47 32.99
N GLY A 727 -27.68 7.39 33.70
CA GLY A 727 -28.76 7.40 34.70
C GLY A 727 -30.20 7.23 34.17
N LYS A 728 -30.82 6.11 34.53
CA LYS A 728 -32.26 6.05 34.78
C LYS A 728 -32.60 7.09 35.86
N ASP A 729 -33.76 7.74 35.72
CA ASP A 729 -34.31 8.83 36.54
C ASP A 729 -34.15 10.23 35.92
N HIS A 730 -34.97 10.51 34.91
CA HIS A 730 -35.47 11.86 34.68
C HIS A 730 -37.01 11.82 34.73
N PRO A 731 -37.66 12.60 35.61
CA PRO A 731 -39.10 12.70 35.63
C PRO A 731 -39.60 13.32 34.33
N LEU A 732 -40.72 12.80 33.81
CA LEU A 732 -41.42 13.31 32.63
C LEU A 732 -41.54 14.84 32.70
N PRO A 733 -41.15 15.61 31.65
CA PRO A 733 -41.33 17.04 31.67
C PRO A 733 -42.83 17.35 31.65
N GLN A 734 -43.27 18.02 32.72
CA GLN A 734 -44.53 18.74 32.80
C GLN A 734 -44.56 19.84 31.71
N LYS A 735 -45.77 20.30 31.33
CA LYS A 735 -46.05 21.32 30.28
C LYS A 735 -44.90 22.33 30.12
N PRO A 736 -44.36 22.55 28.91
CA PRO A 736 -43.20 23.43 28.74
C PRO A 736 -43.59 24.89 29.01
N ASP A 737 -42.97 25.49 30.03
CA ASP A 737 -42.85 26.94 30.16
C ASP A 737 -42.07 27.48 28.95
N PHE A 738 -42.60 28.52 28.29
CA PHE A 738 -41.99 29.11 27.10
C PHE A 738 -40.63 29.76 27.41
N PRO A 739 -39.60 29.59 26.56
CA PRO A 739 -38.32 30.26 26.72
C PRO A 739 -38.46 31.78 26.52
N ARG A 740 -37.86 32.57 27.42
CA ARG A 740 -37.72 34.03 27.28
C ARG A 740 -36.27 34.37 26.94
N TRP A 741 -36.04 35.17 25.90
CA TRP A 741 -34.74 35.73 25.52
C TRP A 741 -34.61 37.14 26.08
N ASN A 742 -33.55 37.41 26.82
CA ASN A 742 -33.17 38.75 27.26
C ASN A 742 -31.91 39.17 26.49
N ILE A 743 -32.11 39.86 25.37
CA ILE A 743 -31.02 40.39 24.54
C ILE A 743 -31.04 41.93 24.56
N PRO A 744 -29.87 42.60 24.55
CA PRO A 744 -29.79 44.06 24.65
C PRO A 744 -30.13 44.80 23.34
N LEU A 745 -30.12 44.10 22.21
CA LEU A 745 -30.39 44.67 20.88
C LEU A 745 -31.81 44.32 20.41
N PRO A 746 -32.51 45.26 19.73
CA PRO A 746 -33.84 45.00 19.19
C PRO A 746 -33.82 44.02 18.01
N VAL A 747 -34.97 43.42 17.73
CA VAL A 747 -35.28 42.62 16.55
C VAL A 747 -36.00 43.49 15.53
N LEU A 748 -35.60 43.46 14.26
CA LEU A 748 -36.34 44.13 13.19
C LEU A 748 -37.27 43.13 12.52
N LEU A 749 -38.57 43.42 12.48
CA LEU A 749 -39.56 42.67 11.71
C LEU A 749 -40.02 43.52 10.54
N VAL A 750 -39.82 43.03 9.32
CA VAL A 750 -40.22 43.69 8.08
C VAL A 750 -41.34 42.90 7.43
N GLU A 751 -42.56 43.45 7.49
CA GLU A 751 -43.80 42.83 7.02
C GLU A 751 -44.76 43.93 6.57
N ASP A 752 -45.34 43.80 5.37
CA ASP A 752 -46.19 44.81 4.73
C ASP A 752 -47.66 44.76 5.18
N SER A 753 -48.10 43.63 5.72
CA SER A 753 -49.42 43.47 6.34
C SER A 753 -49.40 43.91 7.81
N PRO A 754 -50.08 45.02 8.18
CA PRO A 754 -50.09 45.52 9.55
C PRO A 754 -50.61 44.50 10.57
N VAL A 755 -51.57 43.66 10.16
CA VAL A 755 -52.14 42.58 10.98
C VAL A 755 -51.09 41.50 11.28
N ASN A 756 -50.37 41.02 10.25
CA ASN A 756 -49.31 40.02 10.42
C ASN A 756 -48.14 40.59 11.22
N GLN A 757 -47.78 41.83 10.95
CA GLN A 757 -46.70 42.53 11.64
C GLN A 757 -47.03 42.65 13.13
N ARG A 758 -48.25 43.05 13.49
CA ARG A 758 -48.71 43.16 14.88
C ARG A 758 -48.73 41.81 15.58
N LEU A 759 -49.20 40.76 14.91
CA LEU A 759 -49.21 39.39 15.43
C LEU A 759 -47.78 38.91 15.73
N ALA A 760 -46.86 39.03 14.77
CA ALA A 760 -45.48 38.61 14.92
C ALA A 760 -44.72 39.45 15.95
N ILE A 761 -44.93 40.78 16.02
CA ILE A 761 -44.41 41.63 17.11
C ILE A 761 -44.91 41.13 18.45
N THR A 762 -46.19 40.80 18.58
CA THR A 762 -46.76 40.32 19.85
C THR A 762 -46.12 38.99 20.28
N ILE A 763 -45.99 38.03 19.36
CA ILE A 763 -45.36 36.73 19.61
C ILE A 763 -43.91 36.92 20.08
N LEU A 764 -43.11 37.70 19.34
CA LEU A 764 -41.71 37.95 19.66
C LEU A 764 -41.54 38.75 20.97
N THR A 765 -42.45 39.70 21.25
CA THR A 765 -42.46 40.46 22.51
C THR A 765 -42.79 39.59 23.71
N LYS A 766 -43.75 38.65 23.57
CA LYS A 766 -44.05 37.64 24.61
C LYS A 766 -42.86 36.71 24.89
N MET A 767 -41.99 36.50 23.91
CA MET A 767 -40.72 35.79 24.07
C MET A 767 -39.61 36.64 24.71
N GLY A 768 -39.89 37.87 25.16
CA GLY A 768 -38.95 38.75 25.85
C GLY A 768 -38.12 39.65 24.94
N LEU A 769 -38.36 39.63 23.62
CA LEU A 769 -37.61 40.39 22.64
C LEU A 769 -38.19 41.79 22.46
N MET A 770 -37.31 42.80 22.34
CA MET A 770 -37.73 44.14 21.89
C MET A 770 -37.82 44.13 20.37
N VAL A 771 -38.97 44.47 19.78
CA VAL A 771 -39.20 44.37 18.33
C VAL A 771 -39.55 45.72 17.72
N HIS A 772 -38.84 46.13 16.67
CA HIS A 772 -39.21 47.26 15.82
C HIS A 772 -39.86 46.72 14.54
N GLY A 773 -40.99 47.31 14.13
CA GLY A 773 -41.67 46.98 12.87
C GLY A 773 -41.26 47.91 11.74
N ALA A 774 -41.18 47.39 10.51
CA ALA A 774 -41.05 48.14 9.27
C ALA A 774 -42.02 47.59 8.22
N ASN A 775 -42.64 48.46 7.43
CA ASN A 775 -43.72 48.10 6.51
C ASN A 775 -43.25 47.76 5.09
N ASN A 776 -42.00 48.06 4.75
CA ASN A 776 -41.42 47.77 3.44
C ASN A 776 -39.88 47.75 3.50
N GLY A 777 -39.24 47.39 2.38
CA GLY A 777 -37.78 47.34 2.27
C GLY A 777 -37.07 48.69 2.45
N ILE A 778 -37.70 49.81 2.10
CA ILE A 778 -37.12 51.15 2.24
C ILE A 778 -37.00 51.52 3.72
N GLU A 779 -38.07 51.30 4.49
CA GLU A 779 -38.08 51.50 5.93
C GLU A 779 -37.06 50.59 6.62
N ALA A 780 -36.91 49.34 6.16
CA ALA A 780 -35.91 48.41 6.69
C ALA A 780 -34.46 48.88 6.45
N VAL A 781 -34.14 49.36 5.24
CA VAL A 781 -32.82 49.92 4.92
C VAL A 781 -32.54 51.17 5.75
N LYS A 782 -33.54 52.03 5.95
CA LYS A 782 -33.39 53.23 6.79
C LYS A 782 -33.18 52.85 8.27
N ALA A 783 -34.00 51.94 8.78
CA ALA A 783 -33.92 51.49 10.17
C ALA A 783 -32.56 50.87 10.50
N THR A 784 -32.03 50.04 9.60
CA THR A 784 -30.70 49.39 9.77
C THR A 784 -29.52 50.36 9.62
N ALA A 785 -29.71 51.53 9.01
CA ALA A 785 -28.72 52.60 8.98
C ALA A 785 -28.69 53.44 10.28
N GLU A 786 -29.84 53.53 10.98
CA GLU A 786 -30.00 54.36 12.18
C GLU A 786 -29.84 53.56 13.49
N THR A 787 -30.19 52.27 13.50
CA THR A 787 -30.22 51.41 14.69
C THR A 787 -29.54 50.06 14.43
N GLU A 788 -28.83 49.53 15.42
CA GLU A 788 -28.29 48.17 15.38
C GLU A 788 -29.34 47.16 15.85
N TYR A 789 -29.47 46.06 15.11
CA TYR A 789 -30.43 44.99 15.39
C TYR A 789 -29.71 43.67 15.66
N ALA A 790 -30.32 42.82 16.50
CA ALA A 790 -29.81 41.48 16.79
C ALA A 790 -30.07 40.48 15.65
N ILE A 791 -31.25 40.60 15.03
CA ILE A 791 -31.73 39.76 13.93
C ILE A 791 -32.80 40.54 13.16
N ILE A 792 -32.88 40.28 11.86
CA ILE A 792 -33.89 40.86 10.97
C ILE A 792 -34.74 39.73 10.39
N PHE A 793 -36.04 39.77 10.62
CA PHE A 793 -37.01 38.95 9.90
C PHE A 793 -37.55 39.76 8.72
N MET A 794 -37.33 39.27 7.50
CA MET A 794 -37.55 40.02 6.26
C MET A 794 -38.53 39.29 5.35
N ASP A 795 -39.72 39.84 5.11
CA ASP A 795 -40.60 39.32 4.07
C ASP A 795 -39.98 39.45 2.67
N CYS A 796 -40.04 38.38 1.89
CA CYS A 796 -39.47 38.35 0.54
C CYS A 796 -40.29 39.18 -0.47
N GLN A 797 -41.60 39.30 -0.28
CA GLN A 797 -42.50 39.98 -1.22
C GLN A 797 -43.21 41.12 -0.51
N MET A 798 -42.79 42.36 -0.78
CA MET A 798 -43.37 43.57 -0.20
C MET A 798 -43.45 44.68 -1.26
N PRO A 799 -44.40 45.63 -1.15
CA PRO A 799 -44.49 46.79 -2.03
C PRO A 799 -43.32 47.78 -1.84
N GLU A 800 -43.14 48.66 -2.83
CA GLU A 800 -42.08 49.69 -2.93
C GLU A 800 -40.65 49.14 -3.10
N MET A 801 -40.18 48.33 -2.16
CA MET A 801 -38.88 47.64 -2.21
C MET A 801 -39.05 46.26 -1.62
N ASP A 802 -38.73 45.24 -2.42
CA ASP A 802 -38.83 43.85 -1.99
C ASP A 802 -37.69 43.44 -1.04
N GLY A 803 -37.87 42.32 -0.32
CA GLY A 803 -36.90 41.87 0.67
C GLY A 803 -35.54 41.49 0.08
N PHE A 804 -35.48 41.12 -1.21
CA PHE A 804 -34.24 40.78 -1.90
C PHE A 804 -33.42 42.04 -2.20
N GLU A 805 -34.07 43.08 -2.71
CA GLU A 805 -33.45 44.38 -3.00
C GLU A 805 -32.99 45.06 -1.71
N ALA A 806 -33.84 45.06 -0.67
CA ALA A 806 -33.48 45.56 0.66
C ALA A 806 -32.25 44.84 1.23
N THR A 807 -32.20 43.51 1.13
CA THR A 807 -31.06 42.71 1.61
C THR A 807 -29.75 43.08 0.90
N LYS A 808 -29.77 43.27 -0.42
CA LYS A 808 -28.55 43.69 -1.16
C LYS A 808 -28.02 45.04 -0.68
N ILE A 809 -28.93 45.98 -0.42
CA ILE A 809 -28.55 47.32 0.06
C ILE A 809 -27.98 47.22 1.48
N ILE A 810 -28.64 46.49 2.38
CA ILE A 810 -28.17 46.27 3.75
C ILE A 810 -26.78 45.60 3.75
N ARG A 811 -26.57 44.57 2.92
CA ARG A 811 -25.26 43.90 2.79
C ARG A 811 -24.18 44.80 2.22
N SER A 812 -24.49 45.65 1.24
CA SER A 812 -23.55 46.63 0.68
C SER A 812 -23.13 47.68 1.72
N GLN A 813 -24.05 48.11 2.58
CA GLN A 813 -23.76 49.02 3.69
C GLN A 813 -22.92 48.33 4.77
N GLN A 814 -23.21 47.08 5.07
CA GLN A 814 -22.46 46.25 6.03
C GLN A 814 -21.04 45.93 5.57
N ALA A 815 -20.81 45.72 4.28
CA ALA A 815 -19.48 45.54 3.71
C ALA A 815 -18.56 46.76 3.97
N LYS A 816 -19.12 47.96 4.14
CA LYS A 816 -18.36 49.18 4.48
C LYS A 816 -18.05 49.32 5.97
N THR A 817 -18.87 48.75 6.83
CA THR A 817 -18.75 48.85 8.30
C THR A 817 -18.15 47.59 8.95
N GLY A 818 -18.05 46.48 8.22
CA GLY A 818 -17.53 45.20 8.69
C GLY A 818 -18.46 44.44 9.64
N ARG A 819 -19.71 44.87 9.78
CA ARG A 819 -20.70 44.29 10.71
C ARG A 819 -21.68 43.40 9.98
N HIS A 820 -21.98 42.23 10.53
CA HIS A 820 -22.93 41.28 9.95
C HIS A 820 -24.12 41.08 10.89
N VAL A 821 -25.33 41.38 10.42
CA VAL A 821 -26.58 41.07 11.15
C VAL A 821 -27.26 39.87 10.48
N PRO A 822 -27.75 38.88 11.23
CA PRO A 822 -28.53 37.80 10.65
C PRO A 822 -29.83 38.31 9.99
N ILE A 823 -30.06 37.99 8.72
CA ILE A 823 -31.28 38.29 7.97
C ILE A 823 -31.99 36.98 7.64
N ILE A 824 -33.18 36.78 8.20
CA ILE A 824 -34.02 35.59 8.04
C ILE A 824 -35.17 35.91 7.08
N ALA A 825 -35.19 35.23 5.94
CA ALA A 825 -36.21 35.39 4.92
C ALA A 825 -37.57 34.84 5.39
N MET A 826 -38.66 35.57 5.22
CA MET A 826 -40.02 35.06 5.44
C MET A 826 -40.68 34.81 4.08
N THR A 827 -40.98 33.56 3.73
CA THR A 827 -41.47 33.17 2.38
C THR A 827 -42.75 32.34 2.42
N ALA A 828 -43.67 32.58 1.47
CA ALA A 828 -44.97 31.89 1.36
C ALA A 828 -44.92 30.53 0.65
N LEU A 829 -43.82 30.18 -0.02
CA LEU A 829 -43.61 28.89 -0.69
C LEU A 829 -42.22 28.35 -0.36
N ALA A 830 -42.18 27.20 0.33
CA ALA A 830 -40.95 26.45 0.57
C ALA A 830 -40.71 25.44 -0.58
N MET A 831 -40.77 25.89 -1.84
CA MET A 831 -40.42 25.03 -2.98
C MET A 831 -38.90 25.00 -3.17
N SER A 832 -38.38 23.87 -3.65
CA SER A 832 -36.97 23.68 -4.01
C SER A 832 -36.56 24.68 -5.10
N GLY A 833 -35.87 25.76 -4.68
CA GLY A 833 -35.40 26.86 -5.52
C GLY A 833 -35.46 28.22 -4.80
N ASP A 834 -36.49 28.47 -3.99
CA ASP A 834 -36.67 29.76 -3.30
C ASP A 834 -35.64 29.96 -2.17
N ARG A 835 -35.24 28.86 -1.52
CA ARG A 835 -34.16 28.87 -0.51
C ARG A 835 -32.81 29.30 -1.11
N GLU A 836 -32.41 28.71 -2.24
CA GLU A 836 -31.16 29.07 -2.91
C GLU A 836 -31.16 30.53 -3.34
N ARG A 837 -32.31 31.02 -3.82
CA ARG A 837 -32.48 32.42 -4.20
C ARG A 837 -32.32 33.38 -3.02
N CYS A 838 -32.83 33.04 -1.83
CA CYS A 838 -32.66 33.86 -0.63
C CYS A 838 -31.20 33.89 -0.16
N LEU A 839 -30.53 32.73 -0.13
CA LEU A 839 -29.13 32.62 0.30
C LEU A 839 -28.17 33.32 -0.67
N ASN A 840 -28.38 33.17 -1.99
CA ASN A 840 -27.56 33.81 -3.02
C ASN A 840 -27.62 35.35 -2.97
N VAL A 841 -28.71 35.90 -2.44
CA VAL A 841 -28.89 37.36 -2.27
C VAL A 841 -28.25 37.87 -0.98
N GLY A 842 -27.77 36.97 -0.12
CA GLY A 842 -27.04 37.29 1.11
C GLY A 842 -27.89 37.21 2.38
N MET A 843 -29.07 36.59 2.35
CA MET A 843 -29.82 36.24 3.56
C MET A 843 -29.17 35.02 4.24
N ASP A 844 -29.34 34.88 5.55
CA ASP A 844 -28.64 33.87 6.37
C ASP A 844 -29.47 32.61 6.63
N ASP A 845 -30.80 32.75 6.66
CA ASP A 845 -31.73 31.64 6.85
C ASP A 845 -33.12 32.00 6.30
N TYR A 846 -34.09 31.09 6.47
CA TYR A 846 -35.47 31.32 6.07
C TYR A 846 -36.49 30.73 7.05
N LEU A 847 -37.71 31.25 6.99
CA LEU A 847 -38.88 30.86 7.77
C LEU A 847 -40.10 30.84 6.84
N SER A 848 -40.76 29.69 6.72
CA SER A 848 -41.95 29.56 5.87
C SER A 848 -43.17 30.20 6.55
N LYS A 849 -44.00 30.89 5.77
CA LYS A 849 -45.33 31.35 6.17
C LYS A 849 -46.35 30.24 5.85
N PRO A 850 -47.29 29.88 6.75
CA PRO A 850 -47.49 30.45 8.08
C PRO A 850 -46.37 30.07 9.05
N VAL A 851 -45.96 31.02 9.89
CA VAL A 851 -44.85 30.84 10.84
C VAL A 851 -45.22 29.78 11.89
N LEU A 852 -44.50 28.66 11.88
CA LEU A 852 -44.64 27.63 12.90
C LEU A 852 -43.79 27.96 14.13
N MET A 853 -44.39 27.93 15.32
CA MET A 853 -43.74 28.34 16.57
C MET A 853 -42.44 27.58 16.85
N GLU A 854 -42.42 26.28 16.58
CA GLU A 854 -41.23 25.44 16.74
C GLU A 854 -40.07 25.85 15.82
N GLN A 855 -40.38 26.28 14.59
CA GLN A 855 -39.37 26.76 13.64
C GLN A 855 -38.81 28.12 14.09
N LEU A 856 -39.68 29.00 14.59
CA LEU A 856 -39.27 30.29 15.14
C LEU A 856 -38.35 30.13 16.35
N ILE A 857 -38.70 29.27 17.32
CA ILE A 857 -37.88 28.98 18.50
C ILE A 857 -36.49 28.46 18.08
N ARG A 858 -36.44 27.49 17.15
CA ARG A 858 -35.16 26.96 16.66
C ARG A 858 -34.29 28.02 15.98
N LEU A 859 -34.89 28.94 15.22
CA LEU A 859 -34.16 30.03 14.58
C LEU A 859 -33.63 31.03 15.61
N LEU A 860 -34.44 31.39 16.61
CA LEU A 860 -34.02 32.27 17.69
C LEU A 860 -32.90 31.63 18.51
N ASP A 861 -32.99 30.35 18.85
CA ASP A 861 -31.91 29.59 19.54
C ASP A 861 -30.61 29.58 18.73
N LYS A 862 -30.71 29.45 17.40
CA LYS A 862 -29.55 29.40 16.51
C LYS A 862 -28.86 30.75 16.35
N TRP A 863 -29.63 31.83 16.23
CA TRP A 863 -29.13 33.14 15.82
C TRP A 863 -29.01 34.16 16.96
N LEU A 864 -29.65 33.91 18.12
CA LEU A 864 -29.57 34.77 19.30
C LEU A 864 -28.92 34.01 20.47
N PRO A 865 -27.68 34.34 20.88
CA PRO A 865 -27.07 33.75 22.06
C PRO A 865 -27.79 34.25 23.34
N TYR A 866 -28.23 33.36 24.23
CA TYR A 866 -28.91 33.73 25.48
C TYR A 866 -28.32 33.00 26.72
N GLU A 867 -28.25 33.71 27.86
CA GLU A 867 -28.02 33.14 29.21
C GLU A 867 -29.36 32.94 29.94
N ARG A 868 -29.73 31.69 30.28
CA ARG A 868 -30.99 31.39 30.99
C ARG A 868 -31.00 31.95 32.41
N SER A 869 -31.81 32.98 32.67
CA SER A 869 -32.19 33.39 34.03
C SER A 869 -33.39 32.57 34.53
N THR A 870 -33.24 31.88 35.65
CA THR A 870 -34.31 31.20 36.38
C THR A 870 -34.90 32.12 37.45
N VAL A 871 -36.21 32.35 37.42
CA VAL A 871 -36.95 32.97 38.54
C VAL A 871 -37.86 31.92 39.15
N VAL A 872 -37.80 31.81 40.48
CA VAL A 872 -38.52 30.87 41.34
C VAL A 872 -39.77 31.54 41.93
N GLN A 873 -40.89 30.79 42.05
CA GLN A 873 -41.81 30.68 43.22
C GLN A 873 -43.27 30.32 42.79
N PRO A 874 -44.22 30.01 43.71
CA PRO A 874 -44.39 28.81 44.55
C PRO A 874 -45.81 28.16 44.30
N PRO A 875 -46.22 27.08 45.01
CA PRO A 875 -47.20 26.11 44.49
C PRO A 875 -48.66 26.35 44.90
N ALA A 876 -49.61 25.93 44.05
CA ALA A 876 -51.01 25.79 44.46
C ALA A 876 -51.73 24.60 43.78
N ASN A 877 -51.97 23.58 44.60
CA ASN A 877 -53.10 22.65 44.70
C ASN A 877 -53.97 22.26 43.49
N SER A 878 -54.05 20.93 43.36
CA SER A 878 -55.02 20.10 42.65
C SER A 878 -56.49 20.32 43.05
N HIS A 879 -57.41 20.31 42.07
CA HIS A 879 -58.75 19.71 42.24
C HIS A 879 -59.31 19.14 40.93
N ASN A 880 -59.77 17.88 41.02
CA ASN A 880 -60.65 17.16 40.09
C ASN A 880 -61.97 17.91 39.83
N ASN A 881 -62.54 17.80 38.62
CA ASN A 881 -63.90 17.25 38.45
C ASN A 881 -64.30 16.97 36.99
N GLN A 882 -65.29 16.08 36.88
CA GLN A 882 -65.79 15.37 35.70
C GLN A 882 -67.09 15.96 35.09
N PHE A 883 -67.28 15.70 33.77
CA PHE A 883 -68.51 15.66 32.92
C PHE A 883 -69.29 16.97 32.66
N PRO A 884 -70.18 17.06 31.63
CA PRO A 884 -70.46 16.22 30.45
C PRO A 884 -70.39 16.95 29.09
N ALA A 885 -70.46 16.18 28.00
CA ALA A 885 -70.52 16.67 26.62
C ALA A 885 -71.85 17.38 26.28
N VAL A 886 -71.74 18.50 25.55
CA VAL A 886 -72.82 19.06 24.72
C VAL A 886 -72.26 19.24 23.32
N SER A 887 -72.96 18.67 22.34
CA SER A 887 -72.68 18.78 20.91
C SER A 887 -73.00 20.18 20.37
N PRO A 888 -72.15 20.71 19.47
CA PRO A 888 -72.63 21.53 18.37
C PRO A 888 -72.24 20.85 17.05
N GLU A 889 -73.18 20.06 16.53
CA GLU A 889 -73.29 19.83 15.09
C GLU A 889 -73.67 21.19 14.43
N GLU A 890 -73.11 21.41 13.23
CA GLU A 890 -73.49 22.39 12.19
C GLU A 890 -72.62 23.62 11.90
N ASP A 891 -71.59 24.00 12.68
CA ASP A 891 -71.07 25.39 12.59
C ASP A 891 -69.55 25.57 12.32
N ALA A 892 -68.90 24.61 11.64
CA ALA A 892 -67.42 24.50 11.57
C ALA A 892 -66.73 24.90 10.24
N THR A 893 -67.42 25.42 9.22
CA THR A 893 -66.86 25.47 7.84
C THR A 893 -66.26 26.80 7.37
N VAL A 894 -66.44 27.93 8.06
CA VAL A 894 -66.08 29.27 7.52
C VAL A 894 -64.76 29.84 8.05
N ILE A 895 -64.50 29.65 9.34
CA ILE A 895 -63.27 30.10 10.01
C ILE A 895 -62.61 28.87 10.65
N ASP A 896 -61.36 28.61 10.28
CA ASP A 896 -60.60 27.52 10.90
C ASP A 896 -60.20 27.91 12.33
N LEU A 897 -61.00 27.42 13.29
CA LEU A 897 -60.82 27.68 14.71
C LEU A 897 -59.52 27.11 15.26
N THR A 898 -58.85 26.16 14.59
CA THR A 898 -57.55 25.66 15.05
C THR A 898 -56.46 26.72 14.98
N VAL A 899 -56.54 27.64 14.02
CA VAL A 899 -55.61 28.78 13.89
C VAL A 899 -55.77 29.72 15.08
N LEU A 900 -57.02 30.04 15.47
CA LEU A 900 -57.32 30.88 16.61
C LEU A 900 -57.01 30.18 17.95
N LYS A 901 -57.30 28.88 18.08
CA LYS A 901 -56.95 28.07 19.27
C LYS A 901 -55.44 27.94 19.48
N ASN A 902 -54.63 27.90 18.41
CA ASN A 902 -53.18 27.93 18.51
C ASN A 902 -52.63 29.31 18.98
N ILE A 903 -53.33 30.40 18.66
CA ILE A 903 -53.01 31.74 19.17
C ILE A 903 -53.36 31.86 20.67
N LEU A 904 -54.42 31.17 21.12
CA LEU A 904 -54.91 31.14 22.50
C LEU A 904 -54.12 30.22 23.46
N ALA A 905 -53.26 29.33 22.95
CA ALA A 905 -52.55 28.33 23.75
C ALA A 905 -51.39 28.89 24.63
N MET A 906 -51.45 30.16 25.06
CA MET A 906 -50.37 30.91 25.70
C MET A 906 -50.70 31.44 27.12
N GLY A 907 -51.18 30.64 28.07
CA GLY A 907 -51.13 30.90 29.55
C GLY A 907 -51.89 32.12 30.15
N ASP A 908 -52.84 31.83 31.04
CA ASP A 908 -53.71 32.66 31.95
C ASP A 908 -54.53 33.86 31.43
N ASP A 909 -55.71 34.04 32.08
CA ASP A 909 -56.95 34.83 31.90
C ASP A 909 -57.04 36.09 30.97
N ASP A 910 -55.96 36.65 30.43
CA ASP A 910 -55.99 37.87 29.58
C ASP A 910 -56.19 37.59 28.06
N HIS A 911 -56.43 36.32 27.67
CA HIS A 911 -56.47 35.90 26.25
C HIS A 911 -57.69 36.39 25.47
N VAL A 912 -58.80 36.58 26.16
CA VAL A 912 -60.07 36.97 25.54
C VAL A 912 -60.00 38.41 25.04
N GLU A 913 -59.47 39.35 25.83
CA GLU A 913 -59.34 40.75 25.41
C GLU A 913 -58.37 40.92 24.24
N PHE A 914 -57.27 40.16 24.23
CA PHE A 914 -56.30 40.19 23.14
C PHE A 914 -56.88 39.65 21.83
N LEU A 915 -57.60 38.52 21.87
CA LEU A 915 -58.25 37.97 20.69
C LEU A 915 -59.32 38.91 20.17
N THR A 916 -60.14 39.48 21.07
CA THR A 916 -61.15 40.48 20.74
C THR A 916 -60.53 41.70 20.05
N LEU A 917 -59.41 42.23 20.57
CA LEU A 917 -58.69 43.34 19.96
C LEU A 917 -58.11 42.99 18.58
N LEU A 918 -57.53 41.79 18.42
CA LEU A 918 -56.96 41.32 17.15
C LEU A 918 -58.04 41.14 16.09
N LEU A 919 -59.18 40.56 16.47
CA LEU A 919 -60.34 40.42 15.60
C LEU A 919 -60.93 41.79 15.21
N GLN A 920 -61.02 42.73 16.14
CA GLN A 920 -61.48 44.10 15.87
C GLN A 920 -60.57 44.83 14.87
N ILE A 921 -59.24 44.77 15.04
CA ILE A 921 -58.28 45.38 14.12
C ILE A 921 -58.40 44.77 12.72
N TYR A 922 -58.47 43.43 12.64
CA TYR A 922 -58.70 42.76 11.37
C TYR A 922 -60.00 43.21 10.70
N LEU A 923 -61.11 43.30 11.45
CA LEU A 923 -62.40 43.72 10.93
C LEU A 923 -62.35 45.15 10.37
N GLU A 924 -61.71 46.07 11.07
CA GLU A 924 -61.53 47.46 10.60
C GLU A 924 -60.67 47.55 9.33
N ASP A 925 -59.53 46.85 9.29
CA ASP A 925 -58.61 46.92 8.15
C ASP A 925 -59.13 46.15 6.94
N ALA A 926 -59.75 45.00 7.15
CA ALA A 926 -60.39 44.24 6.09
C ALA A 926 -61.53 45.05 5.45
N GLN A 927 -62.29 45.85 6.21
CA GLN A 927 -63.30 46.76 5.68
C GLN A 927 -62.71 47.86 4.77
N LYS A 928 -61.59 48.47 5.20
CA LYS A 928 -60.88 49.49 4.39
C LYS A 928 -60.33 48.90 3.10
N LEU A 929 -59.72 47.71 3.18
CA LEU A 929 -59.19 47.00 2.02
C LEU A 929 -60.30 46.54 1.08
N MET A 930 -61.45 46.12 1.61
CA MET A 930 -62.61 45.74 0.81
C MET A 930 -63.17 46.94 0.04
N THR A 931 -63.25 48.10 0.71
CA THR A 931 -63.66 49.37 0.09
C THR A 931 -62.68 49.80 -1.02
N SER A 932 -61.39 49.68 -0.76
CA SER A 932 -60.32 50.01 -1.72
C SER A 932 -60.36 49.09 -2.94
N LEU A 933 -60.57 47.78 -2.72
CA LEU A 933 -60.72 46.81 -3.80
C LEU A 933 -61.99 47.09 -4.63
N ARG A 934 -63.12 47.45 -4.00
CA ARG A 934 -64.34 47.85 -4.71
C ARG A 934 -64.10 49.04 -5.63
N GLN A 935 -63.38 50.05 -5.15
CA GLN A 935 -63.04 51.22 -5.93
C GLN A 935 -62.09 50.87 -7.08
N ALA A 936 -61.05 50.07 -6.82
CA ALA A 936 -60.08 49.64 -7.80
C ALA A 936 -60.72 48.77 -8.91
N VAL A 937 -61.65 47.88 -8.56
CA VAL A 937 -62.44 47.10 -9.53
C VAL A 937 -63.34 48.02 -10.38
N LYS A 938 -63.96 49.04 -9.79
CA LYS A 938 -64.84 49.99 -10.50
C LYS A 938 -64.09 50.83 -11.54
N ILE A 939 -62.85 51.24 -11.24
CA ILE A 939 -62.02 52.04 -12.13
C ILE A 939 -61.04 51.20 -12.97
N GLN A 940 -61.11 49.87 -12.88
CA GLN A 940 -60.20 48.93 -13.57
C GLN A 940 -58.71 49.16 -13.27
N ASP A 941 -58.38 49.53 -12.03
CA ASP A 941 -57.00 49.71 -11.57
C ASP A 941 -56.38 48.37 -11.15
N ALA A 942 -55.69 47.71 -12.09
CA ALA A 942 -55.02 46.42 -11.87
C ALA A 942 -54.01 46.46 -10.71
N THR A 943 -53.27 47.56 -10.57
CA THR A 943 -52.32 47.78 -9.48
C THR A 943 -53.02 47.92 -8.13
N GLY A 944 -54.11 48.68 -8.06
CA GLY A 944 -54.94 48.81 -6.86
C GLY A 944 -55.60 47.49 -6.44
N ILE A 945 -56.09 46.71 -7.41
CA ILE A 945 -56.66 45.37 -7.21
C ILE A 945 -55.62 44.43 -6.61
N HIS A 946 -54.44 44.36 -7.24
CA HIS A 946 -53.35 43.50 -6.80
C HIS A 946 -52.95 43.82 -5.35
N LYS A 947 -52.75 45.11 -5.02
CA LYS A 947 -52.39 45.55 -3.66
C LYS A 947 -53.44 45.20 -2.61
N ALA A 948 -54.72 45.48 -2.91
CA ALA A 948 -55.79 45.21 -1.95
C ALA A 948 -55.99 43.70 -1.72
N CYS A 949 -55.91 42.88 -2.77
CA CYS A 949 -56.02 41.42 -2.65
C CYS A 949 -54.81 40.78 -1.98
N HIS A 950 -53.59 41.27 -2.20
CA HIS A 950 -52.39 40.81 -1.50
C HIS A 950 -52.53 40.99 0.01
N ALA A 951 -52.91 42.20 0.45
CA ALA A 951 -53.08 42.52 1.86
C ALA A 951 -54.24 41.73 2.50
N LEU A 952 -55.39 41.62 1.83
CA LEU A 952 -56.55 40.86 2.30
C LEU A 952 -56.26 39.35 2.40
N LYS A 953 -55.52 38.79 1.45
CA LYS A 953 -55.11 37.37 1.47
C LYS A 953 -54.30 37.05 2.72
N SER A 954 -53.27 37.84 2.97
CA SER A 954 -52.32 37.63 4.06
C SER A 954 -53.00 37.79 5.43
N SER A 955 -53.80 38.83 5.60
CA SER A 955 -54.55 39.05 6.85
C SER A 955 -55.64 38.00 7.08
N SER A 956 -56.38 37.60 6.03
CA SER A 956 -57.44 36.57 6.13
C SER A 956 -56.89 35.18 6.46
N ALA A 957 -55.69 34.83 5.97
CA ALA A 957 -55.06 33.55 6.29
C ALA A 957 -54.65 33.48 7.77
N SER A 958 -54.19 34.60 8.35
CA SER A 958 -53.72 34.68 9.74
C SER A 958 -54.81 34.48 10.79
N ILE A 959 -56.07 34.80 10.45
CA ILE A 959 -57.25 34.66 11.33
C ILE A 959 -58.11 33.43 11.00
N GLY A 960 -57.63 32.54 10.12
CA GLY A 960 -58.31 31.29 9.77
C GLY A 960 -59.41 31.42 8.72
N ALA A 961 -59.60 32.58 8.08
CA ALA A 961 -60.53 32.78 6.95
C ALA A 961 -59.91 32.28 5.63
N LYS A 962 -59.66 30.97 5.56
CA LYS A 962 -58.91 30.30 4.48
C LYS A 962 -59.56 30.46 3.11
N ASP A 963 -60.89 30.42 3.04
CA ASP A 963 -61.63 30.56 1.79
C ASP A 963 -61.46 31.96 1.20
N LEU A 964 -61.62 32.99 2.04
CA LEU A 964 -61.41 34.39 1.66
C LEU A 964 -59.96 34.64 1.20
N ALA A 965 -58.99 34.06 1.93
CA ALA A 965 -57.58 34.15 1.56
C ALA A 965 -57.29 33.49 0.19
N SER A 966 -57.89 32.32 -0.07
CA SER A 966 -57.72 31.61 -1.34
C SER A 966 -58.28 32.38 -2.53
N LEU A 967 -59.43 33.02 -2.37
CA LEU A 967 -60.04 33.86 -3.41
C LEU A 967 -59.20 35.11 -3.67
N CYS A 968 -58.71 35.77 -2.62
CA CYS A 968 -57.83 36.92 -2.76
C CYS A 968 -56.51 36.54 -3.46
N ALA A 969 -55.95 35.35 -3.21
CA ALA A 969 -54.75 34.86 -3.89
C ALA A 969 -54.96 34.66 -5.41
N ARG A 970 -56.14 34.17 -5.80
CA ARG A 970 -56.49 34.00 -7.22
C ARG A 970 -56.63 35.35 -7.92
N VAL A 971 -57.25 36.32 -7.26
CA VAL A 971 -57.45 37.66 -7.82
C VAL A 971 -56.16 38.48 -7.85
N GLU A 972 -55.29 38.32 -6.85
CA GLU A 972 -53.94 38.90 -6.82
C GLU A 972 -53.13 38.49 -8.07
N GLN A 973 -53.22 37.22 -8.47
CA GLN A 973 -52.52 36.70 -9.65
C GLN A 973 -53.06 37.29 -10.96
N LEU A 974 -54.39 37.44 -11.09
CA LEU A 974 -55.04 38.07 -12.25
C LEU A 974 -54.73 39.57 -12.35
N GLY A 975 -54.69 40.26 -11.21
CA GLY A 975 -54.28 41.67 -11.14
C GLY A 975 -52.82 41.88 -11.58
N ARG A 976 -51.95 40.89 -11.37
CA ARG A 976 -50.54 40.93 -11.78
C ARG A 976 -50.35 40.73 -13.29
N THR A 977 -51.22 39.95 -13.94
CA THR A 977 -51.16 39.69 -15.39
C THR A 977 -51.90 40.73 -16.23
N GLY A 978 -52.67 41.63 -15.59
CA GLY A 978 -53.44 42.67 -16.27
C GLY A 978 -54.74 42.18 -16.92
N GLU A 979 -55.13 40.94 -16.66
CA GLU A 979 -56.34 40.32 -17.20
C GLU A 979 -57.55 40.71 -16.34
N LEU A 980 -58.19 41.83 -16.71
CA LEU A 980 -59.34 42.37 -15.97
C LEU A 980 -60.70 41.82 -16.44
N GLU A 981 -60.72 41.01 -17.50
CA GLU A 981 -61.91 40.32 -17.98
C GLU A 981 -62.35 39.28 -16.93
N ASN A 982 -63.52 39.48 -16.31
CA ASN A 982 -64.11 38.71 -15.19
C ASN A 982 -63.79 39.18 -13.76
N MET A 983 -63.09 40.29 -13.57
CA MET A 983 -62.82 40.84 -12.23
C MET A 983 -64.08 41.15 -11.41
N GLY A 984 -65.18 41.52 -12.08
CA GLY A 984 -66.47 41.75 -11.41
C GLY A 984 -67.07 40.49 -10.76
N LEU A 985 -66.89 39.30 -11.36
CA LEU A 985 -67.40 38.04 -10.80
C LEU A 985 -66.59 37.59 -9.59
N PHE A 986 -65.27 37.68 -9.67
CA PHE A 986 -64.40 37.36 -8.54
C PHE A 986 -64.56 38.35 -7.37
N PHE A 987 -64.82 39.62 -7.68
CA PHE A 987 -65.14 40.62 -6.66
C PHE A 987 -66.41 40.24 -5.89
N THR A 988 -67.48 39.81 -6.57
CA THR A 988 -68.72 39.36 -5.90
C THR A 988 -68.46 38.16 -4.97
N GLN A 989 -67.65 37.19 -5.41
CA GLN A 989 -67.29 36.03 -4.57
C GLN A 989 -66.45 36.41 -3.35
N ILE A 990 -65.51 37.36 -3.52
CA ILE A 990 -64.74 37.91 -2.40
C ILE A 990 -65.68 38.65 -1.43
N GLU A 991 -66.65 39.42 -1.94
CA GLU A 991 -67.61 40.17 -1.11
C GLU A 991 -68.52 39.23 -0.31
N GLU A 992 -69.00 38.15 -0.92
CA GLU A 992 -69.80 37.11 -0.24
C GLU A 992 -69.01 36.43 0.88
N LYS A 993 -67.79 35.95 0.59
CA LYS A 993 -66.93 35.28 1.58
C LYS A 993 -66.41 36.23 2.65
N TYR A 994 -66.17 37.49 2.30
CA TYR A 994 -65.87 38.54 3.27
C TYR A 994 -67.04 38.74 4.24
N THR A 995 -68.27 38.82 3.75
CA THR A 995 -69.46 39.00 4.59
C THR A 995 -69.70 37.81 5.51
N GLU A 996 -69.49 36.58 5.01
CA GLU A 996 -69.58 35.34 5.78
C GLU A 996 -68.53 35.29 6.91
N ALA A 997 -67.28 35.62 6.59
CA ALA A 997 -66.18 35.68 7.55
C ALA A 997 -66.42 36.77 8.62
N VAL A 998 -66.78 37.99 8.22
CA VAL A 998 -67.06 39.11 9.12
C VAL A 998 -68.21 38.81 10.08
N SER A 999 -69.30 38.21 9.59
CA SER A 999 -70.44 37.81 10.42
C SER A 999 -70.02 36.81 11.50
N ARG A 1000 -69.17 35.84 11.15
CA ARG A 1000 -68.67 34.84 12.11
C ARG A 1000 -67.69 35.43 13.12
N LEU A 1001 -66.77 36.29 12.66
CA LEU A 1001 -65.78 36.94 13.53
C LEU A 1001 -66.43 37.92 14.50
N ASN A 1002 -67.47 38.66 14.08
CA ASN A 1002 -68.28 39.50 14.97
C ASN A 1002 -68.96 38.68 16.09
N ARG A 1003 -69.48 37.48 15.79
CA ARG A 1003 -70.03 36.59 16.83
C ARG A 1003 -68.96 36.10 17.81
N LEU A 1004 -67.73 35.87 17.35
CA LEU A 1004 -66.61 35.47 18.21
C LEU A 1004 -66.10 36.63 19.08
N VAL A 1005 -66.20 37.87 18.60
CA VAL A 1005 -65.93 39.10 19.37
C VAL A 1005 -66.99 39.35 20.44
N GLU A 1006 -68.27 39.06 20.14
CA GLU A 1006 -69.40 39.23 21.08
C GLU A 1006 -69.50 38.11 22.13
N CYS A 1007 -69.11 36.87 21.78
CA CYS A 1007 -69.13 35.70 22.67
C CYS A 1007 -67.80 34.91 22.61
N PRO A 1008 -66.73 35.37 23.29
CA PRO A 1008 -65.40 34.75 23.20
C PRO A 1008 -65.31 33.33 23.78
N ASP A 1009 -66.23 32.94 24.67
CA ASP A 1009 -66.28 31.62 25.30
C ASP A 1009 -66.57 30.47 24.30
N LEU A 1010 -67.05 30.79 23.10
CA LEU A 1010 -67.28 29.82 22.01
C LEU A 1010 -65.98 29.17 21.48
N LEU A 1011 -64.81 29.66 21.87
CA LEU A 1011 -63.51 29.11 21.48
C LEU A 1011 -63.00 28.00 22.39
N ASN A 1012 -63.57 27.83 23.59
CA ASN A 1012 -63.19 26.77 24.52
C ASN A 1012 -63.78 25.42 24.10
#